data_AF-A0A7K5R7Y4-F1
#
_entry.id   AF-A0A7K5R7Y4-F1
#
_cell.length_a   1.000
_cell.length_b   1.000
_cell.length_c   1.000
_cell.angle_alpha   90.00
_cell.angle_beta   90.00
_cell.angle_gamma   90.00
#
_symmetry.space_group_name_H-M   'P 1'
#
loop_
_entity.id
_entity.type
_entity.pdbx_description
1 polymer ?
#
loop_
_entity_poly.entity_id
_entity_poly.type
_entity_poly.pdbx_seq_one_letter_code
_entity_poly.pdbx_strand_id
1 'polypeptide(L)'
;TDLRPLDILSEAVPARGMRVCQVQGVRGFQLSSSRPRALAFPASRLFIHCERFPEEFSIIVTLRAPRGPAKRNEYIFTLMAEESPGVLLGLRYAPDKLHFLFWSQERAGGWQSRVTFPNVSLADSQWHTLVLAVSGQSFSLTVDCSIPKDVVVETPFPASLSVRRASFYLGNRRRRKGVFTGLLRQLVLLPGADATPRICHAMNFKVATLSVPSVLQDVPAKPVSNEVLKYPYEADMKVTLGARPRCSKQEKAQFWFNASRRGLYLCNGSTWVSMLEVQHRLDYVEEYQNLVTNSETMGIEVFTIPRLGLFAAMANRVTPPGSAIYRWTDGKFVHYQNIPTQQAQSWKYFTIGKKIFLAVANLEQNERGQELSVIFKWSHRKAKFIPYQRLSTHSARDWEAFVIEGEAFLAVVNHREGNNHNIDSVIYRWNPRTGLFEANQTIPTSGAYDWEFFTIGPYSFLAVANTFNGTSTKIYSHIYIWLSGSFQLFQSILTFGAADWEVFHIGDRVFLAVANSHSYDSGMPAPSNFYAINSSIYELNITAQMFVKFQDLLTYSALDWEFFSVGDDSFLVVANSFDGFTFSVNSIIYRWQGYEGFVAAHHLPTVGCRDWEAFHTPEGSYLLYSSAKEPLSKVLKLKTT
;
A
#
# COMPACT_ATOMS: atom_id res chain seq x y z
N THR A 1 11.49 9.41 -1.47
CA THR A 1 12.23 8.68 -0.42
C THR A 1 11.84 9.29 0.90
N ASP A 2 10.73 8.83 1.50
CA ASP A 2 10.13 9.55 2.63
C ASP A 2 10.24 8.72 3.90
N LEU A 3 11.35 8.93 4.60
CA LEU A 3 11.53 8.45 5.96
C LEU A 3 10.47 9.12 6.85
N ARG A 4 9.82 8.33 7.71
CA ARG A 4 8.71 8.85 8.56
C ARG A 4 9.24 9.85 9.59
N PRO A 5 8.53 10.96 9.84
CA PRO A 5 8.87 11.88 10.91
C PRO A 5 8.79 11.19 12.28
N LEU A 6 9.86 11.31 13.07
CA LEU A 6 9.95 10.83 14.45
C LEU A 6 9.52 11.94 15.41
N ASP A 7 8.34 11.80 16.01
CA ASP A 7 7.78 12.79 16.94
C ASP A 7 8.36 12.63 18.35
N ILE A 8 9.47 13.35 18.59
CA ILE A 8 10.18 13.39 19.88
C ILE A 8 9.25 13.89 21.00
N LEU A 9 8.30 14.78 20.67
CA LEU A 9 7.40 15.34 21.68
C LEU A 9 6.35 14.31 22.12
N SER A 10 5.84 13.49 21.20
CA SER A 10 4.86 12.43 21.47
C SER A 10 5.44 11.33 22.36
N GLU A 11 6.69 10.92 22.15
CA GLU A 11 7.36 9.89 22.96
C GLU A 11 7.55 10.26 24.45
N ALA A 12 7.56 11.56 24.74
CA ALA A 12 7.62 12.07 26.09
C ALA A 12 6.25 12.12 26.79
N VAL A 13 5.14 11.87 26.09
CA VAL A 13 3.78 11.94 26.65
C VAL A 13 3.31 10.52 27.01
N PRO A 14 2.78 10.29 28.24
CA PRO A 14 2.55 11.25 29.32
C PRO A 14 3.76 11.40 30.26
N ALA A 15 4.40 12.57 30.29
CA ALA A 15 5.41 12.89 31.30
C ALA A 15 4.86 13.73 32.45
N ARG A 16 5.21 13.34 33.68
CA ARG A 16 4.97 14.14 34.89
C ARG A 16 5.76 15.45 34.78
N GLY A 17 5.07 16.58 34.64
CA GLY A 17 5.69 17.90 34.52
C GLY A 17 5.42 18.63 33.21
N MET A 18 4.49 18.15 32.37
CA MET A 18 3.97 18.87 31.21
C MET A 18 2.54 19.34 31.48
N ARG A 19 2.23 20.60 31.14
CA ARG A 19 0.86 21.14 31.21
C ARG A 19 0.44 21.60 29.81
N VAL A 20 -0.76 21.23 29.37
CA VAL A 20 -1.33 21.75 28.12
C VAL A 20 -1.84 23.17 28.36
N CYS A 21 -1.41 24.10 27.52
CA CYS A 21 -1.84 25.50 27.52
C CYS A 21 -2.33 25.87 26.11
N GLN A 22 -3.41 26.64 26.02
CA GLN A 22 -3.94 27.15 24.75
C GLN A 22 -3.71 28.65 24.67
N VAL A 23 -3.09 29.11 23.59
CA VAL A 23 -2.79 30.54 23.34
C VAL A 23 -3.05 30.84 21.87
N GLN A 24 -3.86 31.88 21.60
CA GLN A 24 -4.29 32.27 20.24
C GLN A 24 -4.95 31.12 19.46
N GLY A 25 -5.79 30.32 20.13
CA GLY A 25 -6.48 29.18 19.53
C GLY A 25 -5.63 27.91 19.41
N VAL A 26 -4.31 28.01 19.53
CA VAL A 26 -3.36 26.90 19.35
C VAL A 26 -2.94 26.30 20.69
N ARG A 27 -2.93 24.97 20.79
CA ARG A 27 -2.48 24.24 21.99
C ARG A 27 -0.99 23.92 21.93
N GLY A 28 -0.31 24.01 23.07
CA GLY A 28 1.07 23.54 23.26
C GLY A 28 1.39 23.18 24.70
N PHE A 29 2.52 22.51 24.91
CA PHE A 29 2.98 22.13 26.24
C PHE A 29 3.83 23.20 26.89
N GLN A 30 3.48 23.53 28.13
CA GLN A 30 4.35 24.23 29.06
C GLN A 30 5.15 23.20 29.87
N LEU A 31 6.49 23.33 29.84
CA LEU A 31 7.41 22.41 30.50
C LEU A 31 7.74 22.90 31.92
N SER A 32 7.61 22.02 32.92
CA SER A 32 7.91 22.35 34.32
C SER A 32 9.41 22.38 34.60
N SER A 33 9.85 23.42 35.33
CA SER A 33 11.23 23.56 35.80
C SER A 33 11.53 22.80 37.10
N SER A 34 10.52 22.22 37.76
CA SER A 34 10.70 21.63 39.10
C SER A 34 11.48 20.32 39.08
N ARG A 35 11.27 19.48 38.05
CA ARG A 35 11.86 18.13 37.89
C ARG A 35 12.37 17.91 36.45
N PRO A 36 13.55 18.47 36.08
CA PRO A 36 14.08 18.39 34.71
C PRO A 36 14.32 16.94 34.22
N ARG A 37 14.60 16.00 35.14
CA ARG A 37 14.76 14.57 34.81
C ARG A 37 13.45 13.85 34.48
N ALA A 38 12.30 14.43 34.83
CA ALA A 38 11.00 13.83 34.54
C ALA A 38 10.53 14.07 33.10
N LEU A 39 11.16 15.00 32.39
CA LEU A 39 10.91 15.33 30.99
C LEU A 39 11.96 14.66 30.09
N ALA A 40 12.13 13.35 30.24
CA ALA A 40 13.14 12.59 29.52
C ALA A 40 12.67 11.17 29.17
N PHE A 41 13.22 10.62 28.09
CA PHE A 41 13.01 9.24 27.66
C PHE A 41 14.27 8.70 26.96
N PRO A 42 14.52 7.38 27.00
CA PRO A 42 15.71 6.80 26.38
C PRO A 42 15.63 6.86 24.86
N ALA A 43 16.76 7.14 24.21
CA ALA A 43 16.86 7.25 22.76
C ALA A 43 16.46 5.93 22.05
N SER A 44 16.60 4.78 22.72
CA SER A 44 16.16 3.47 22.22
C SER A 44 14.66 3.37 21.90
N ARG A 45 13.83 4.32 22.35
CA ARG A 45 12.42 4.40 21.90
C ARG A 45 12.27 4.87 20.46
N LEU A 46 13.18 5.74 20.00
CA LEU A 46 13.20 6.26 18.63
C LEU A 46 14.19 5.52 17.73
N PHE A 47 15.27 4.99 18.32
CA PHE A 47 16.37 4.33 17.64
C PHE A 47 16.42 2.84 18.03
N ILE A 48 15.43 2.07 17.57
CA ILE A 48 15.21 0.67 17.98
C ILE A 48 16.21 -0.28 17.32
N HIS A 49 16.42 -0.15 16.01
CA HIS A 49 17.23 -1.09 15.20
C HIS A 49 18.64 -0.58 14.90
N CYS A 50 18.87 0.73 15.04
CA CYS A 50 20.15 1.37 14.75
C CYS A 50 20.46 2.40 15.82
N GLU A 51 21.51 2.16 16.61
CA GLU A 51 21.96 3.07 17.68
C GLU A 51 22.85 4.20 17.15
N ARG A 52 22.60 4.68 15.93
CA ARG A 52 23.31 5.83 15.31
C ARG A 52 22.32 6.91 14.92
N PHE A 53 22.70 8.16 15.15
CA PHE A 53 21.93 9.32 14.68
C PHE A 53 22.14 9.50 13.16
N PRO A 54 21.11 9.86 12.38
CA PRO A 54 21.24 10.07 10.94
C PRO A 54 22.27 11.16 10.61
N GLU A 55 23.04 10.96 9.54
CA GLU A 55 24.02 11.94 9.04
C GLU A 55 23.34 13.13 8.34
N GLU A 56 22.22 12.86 7.66
CA GLU A 56 21.38 13.87 7.03
C GLU A 56 19.97 13.86 7.64
N PHE A 57 19.52 15.01 8.14
CA PHE A 57 18.25 15.11 8.85
C PHE A 57 17.74 16.55 8.92
N SER A 58 16.47 16.67 9.27
CA SER A 58 15.80 17.91 9.60
C SER A 58 15.16 17.83 10.98
N ILE A 59 15.32 18.89 11.79
CA ILE A 59 14.60 19.05 13.05
C ILE A 59 13.57 20.15 12.88
N ILE A 60 12.31 19.81 13.17
CA ILE A 60 11.19 20.72 13.06
C ILE A 60 10.69 21.05 14.46
N VAL A 61 10.59 22.34 14.77
CA VAL A 61 10.17 22.84 16.08
C VAL A 61 9.11 23.92 15.93
N THR A 62 7.93 23.73 16.52
CA THR A 62 6.93 24.80 16.64
C THR A 62 6.85 25.22 18.10
N LEU A 63 7.20 26.47 18.38
CA LEU A 63 7.32 27.00 19.73
C LEU A 63 6.78 28.41 19.87
N ARG A 64 6.53 28.82 21.10
CA ARG A 64 6.21 30.20 21.48
C ARG A 64 7.07 30.59 22.67
N ALA A 65 8.06 31.46 22.44
CA ALA A 65 8.90 31.96 23.52
C ALA A 65 8.31 33.25 24.14
N PRO A 66 8.32 33.38 25.47
CA PRO A 66 7.81 34.58 26.13
C PRO A 66 8.75 35.77 25.88
N ARG A 67 8.19 36.99 25.89
CA ARG A 67 8.99 38.22 25.99
C ARG A 67 9.68 38.23 27.36
N GLY A 68 10.98 37.96 27.39
CA GLY A 68 11.75 37.77 28.62
C GLY A 68 13.10 38.49 28.60
N PRO A 69 13.78 38.60 29.75
CA PRO A 69 15.01 39.39 29.88
C PRO A 69 16.16 38.80 29.03
N ALA A 70 16.91 39.70 28.39
CA ALA A 70 17.91 39.45 27.34
C ALA A 70 19.20 38.68 27.74
N LYS A 71 19.14 37.72 28.68
CA LYS A 71 20.34 37.03 29.21
C LYS A 71 20.18 35.53 29.50
N ARG A 72 19.15 34.86 28.98
CA ARG A 72 18.93 33.42 29.24
C ARG A 72 19.24 32.56 28.02
N ASN A 73 20.11 31.57 28.21
CA ASN A 73 20.32 30.47 27.28
C ASN A 73 19.40 29.33 27.69
N GLU A 74 18.45 28.98 26.83
CA GLU A 74 17.45 27.95 27.09
C GLU A 74 17.62 26.80 26.09
N TYR A 75 17.46 25.56 26.54
CA TYR A 75 17.53 24.39 25.66
C TYR A 75 16.12 24.01 25.23
N ILE A 76 15.85 23.96 23.92
CA ILE A 76 14.58 23.46 23.38
C ILE A 76 14.52 21.94 23.58
N PHE A 77 15.61 21.24 23.27
CA PHE A 77 15.81 19.84 23.59
C PHE A 77 17.30 19.51 23.65
N THR A 78 17.65 18.42 24.33
CA THR A 78 19.00 17.83 24.27
C THR A 78 18.95 16.32 24.21
N LEU A 79 19.95 15.72 23.56
CA LEU A 79 20.30 14.30 23.65
C LEU A 79 21.58 14.21 24.48
N MET A 80 21.53 13.46 25.57
CA MET A 80 22.66 13.35 26.51
C MET A 80 23.01 11.89 26.73
N ALA A 81 24.31 11.59 26.81
CA ALA A 81 24.76 10.29 27.30
C ALA A 81 24.35 10.11 28.77
N GLU A 82 24.01 8.89 29.17
CA GLU A 82 23.59 8.61 30.55
C GLU A 82 24.73 8.75 31.57
N GLU A 83 25.91 8.30 31.16
CA GLU A 83 27.13 8.16 31.98
C GLU A 83 28.01 9.41 31.99
N SER A 84 27.76 10.38 31.10
CA SER A 84 28.53 11.64 31.04
C SER A 84 27.61 12.87 31.07
N PRO A 85 28.09 14.03 31.57
CA PRO A 85 27.33 15.28 31.51
C PRO A 85 27.33 15.92 30.11
N GLY A 86 27.90 15.25 29.10
CA GLY A 86 28.05 15.75 27.74
C GLY A 86 26.71 15.80 26.99
N VAL A 87 26.51 16.88 26.25
CA VAL A 87 25.38 17.01 25.30
C VAL A 87 25.87 16.48 23.95
N LEU A 88 25.32 15.35 23.52
CA LEU A 88 25.60 14.73 22.23
C LEU A 88 24.99 15.54 21.09
N LEU A 89 23.76 16.01 21.29
CA LEU A 89 23.00 16.84 20.36
C LEU A 89 22.13 17.82 21.14
N GLY A 90 21.92 19.03 20.65
CA GLY A 90 20.91 19.90 21.25
C GLY A 90 20.68 21.20 20.51
N LEU A 91 19.45 21.69 20.62
CA LEU A 91 19.06 22.99 20.08
C LEU A 91 18.90 23.98 21.24
N ARG A 92 19.72 25.02 21.23
CA ARG A 92 19.79 26.00 22.30
C ARG A 92 19.41 27.38 21.79
N TYR A 93 18.38 27.94 22.38
CA TYR A 93 17.88 29.28 22.14
C TYR A 93 18.60 30.32 23.02
N ALA A 94 18.96 31.45 22.42
CA ALA A 94 19.54 32.61 23.06
C ALA A 94 18.94 33.89 22.45
N PRO A 95 19.09 35.07 23.08
CA PRO A 95 18.58 36.33 22.52
C PRO A 95 19.15 36.56 21.10
N ASP A 96 18.24 36.72 20.13
CA ASP A 96 18.50 36.88 18.70
C ASP A 96 19.39 35.81 18.04
N LYS A 97 19.59 34.66 18.69
CA LYS A 97 20.49 33.61 18.23
C LYS A 97 19.93 32.22 18.50
N LEU A 98 20.06 31.34 17.52
CA LEU A 98 19.82 29.91 17.71
C LEU A 98 21.14 29.15 17.55
N HIS A 99 21.42 28.25 18.48
CA HIS A 99 22.63 27.44 18.46
C HIS A 99 22.29 25.97 18.30
N PHE A 100 22.84 25.33 17.27
CA PHE A 100 22.85 23.88 17.15
C PHE A 100 24.15 23.33 17.69
N LEU A 101 24.05 22.39 18.63
CA LEU A 101 25.19 21.79 19.33
C LEU A 101 25.25 20.31 18.98
N PHE A 102 26.43 19.82 18.63
CA PHE A 102 26.67 18.39 18.41
C PHE A 102 28.07 17.99 18.87
N TRP A 103 28.22 16.74 19.29
CA TRP A 103 29.49 16.17 19.70
C TRP A 103 30.24 15.60 18.50
N SER A 104 31.51 15.95 18.31
CA SER A 104 32.36 15.37 17.25
C SER A 104 33.60 14.69 17.86
N GLN A 105 33.94 13.51 17.32
CA GLN A 105 35.04 12.65 17.78
C GLN A 105 36.32 12.79 16.92
N GLU A 106 36.30 13.57 15.84
CA GLU A 106 37.39 13.64 14.85
C GLU A 106 38.63 14.42 15.32
N ARG A 107 38.56 15.15 16.43
CA ARG A 107 39.74 15.77 17.08
C ARG A 107 40.09 15.01 18.37
N ALA A 108 41.36 14.70 18.55
CA ALA A 108 41.88 13.97 19.72
C ALA A 108 41.35 14.59 21.03
N GLY A 109 40.49 13.85 21.74
CA GLY A 109 39.83 14.27 23.00
C GLY A 109 38.31 14.46 22.91
N GLY A 110 37.72 14.54 21.72
CA GLY A 110 36.30 14.80 21.50
C GLY A 110 35.89 16.22 21.94
N TRP A 111 35.20 16.96 21.08
CA TRP A 111 34.81 18.34 21.40
C TRP A 111 33.37 18.61 20.96
N GLN A 112 32.70 19.53 21.66
CA GLN A 112 31.35 19.97 21.34
C GLN A 112 31.39 21.10 20.30
N SER A 113 30.97 20.81 19.08
CA SER A 113 30.82 21.79 18.00
C SER A 113 29.54 22.60 18.18
N ARG A 114 29.57 23.87 17.71
CA ARG A 114 28.46 24.80 17.81
C ARG A 114 28.27 25.59 16.51
N VAL A 115 27.16 25.36 15.84
CA VAL A 115 26.68 26.19 14.72
C VAL A 115 25.79 27.29 15.29
N THR A 116 25.99 28.54 14.86
CA THR A 116 25.23 29.70 15.37
C THR A 116 24.51 30.40 14.23
N PHE A 117 23.19 30.51 14.35
CA PHE A 117 22.35 31.28 13.44
C PHE A 117 22.03 32.65 14.08
N PRO A 118 22.58 33.76 13.57
CA PRO A 118 22.31 35.09 14.09
C PRO A 118 20.97 35.65 13.60
N ASN A 119 20.49 36.71 14.26
CA ASN A 119 19.29 37.46 13.93
C ASN A 119 18.01 36.59 13.91
N VAL A 120 17.87 35.67 14.86
CA VAL A 120 16.71 34.79 15.02
C VAL A 120 15.86 35.27 16.19
N SER A 121 14.84 36.08 15.89
CA SER A 121 13.95 36.66 16.91
C SER A 121 12.72 35.76 17.11
N LEU A 122 12.63 35.11 18.26
CA LEU A 122 11.52 34.20 18.64
C LEU A 122 10.77 34.65 19.90
N ALA A 123 11.32 35.63 20.65
CA ALA A 123 10.78 36.11 21.92
C ALA A 123 9.77 37.25 21.74
N ASP A 124 8.92 37.17 20.71
CA ASP A 124 7.87 38.16 20.44
C ASP A 124 6.52 37.76 21.04
N SER A 125 6.45 36.60 21.71
CA SER A 125 5.25 35.96 22.26
C SER A 125 4.23 35.51 21.20
N GLN A 126 4.67 35.26 19.97
CA GLN A 126 3.93 34.59 18.90
C GLN A 126 4.41 33.15 18.71
N TRP A 127 3.64 32.37 17.95
CA TRP A 127 4.06 31.07 17.48
C TRP A 127 5.04 31.21 16.32
N HIS A 128 6.09 30.40 16.34
CA HIS A 128 7.05 30.26 15.26
C HIS A 128 7.28 28.79 14.95
N THR A 129 7.47 28.46 13.67
CA THR A 129 7.89 27.15 13.21
C THR A 129 9.29 27.23 12.62
N LEU A 130 10.20 26.44 13.17
CA LEU A 130 11.61 26.35 12.81
C LEU A 130 11.86 25.04 12.09
N VAL A 131 12.60 25.08 10.99
CA VAL A 131 13.13 23.91 10.31
C VAL A 131 14.65 24.05 10.25
N LEU A 132 15.36 23.18 10.95
CA LEU A 132 16.81 23.06 10.89
C LEU A 132 17.14 21.84 10.03
N ALA A 133 17.64 22.05 8.81
CA ALA A 133 18.13 21.00 7.92
C ALA A 133 19.65 20.88 8.00
N VAL A 134 20.16 19.65 8.06
CA VAL A 134 21.58 19.33 8.18
C VAL A 134 21.93 18.29 7.13
N SER A 135 22.90 18.62 6.27
CA SER A 135 23.48 17.70 5.27
C SER A 135 24.99 17.93 5.19
N GLY A 136 25.77 17.01 5.73
CA GLY A 136 27.23 17.09 5.77
C GLY A 136 27.75 18.35 6.50
N GLN A 137 28.36 19.26 5.75
CA GLN A 137 28.91 20.53 6.25
C GLN A 137 27.89 21.69 6.23
N SER A 138 26.73 21.49 5.59
CA SER A 138 25.72 22.51 5.39
C SER A 138 24.62 22.43 6.45
N PHE A 139 24.36 23.55 7.12
CA PHE A 139 23.32 23.70 8.13
C PHE A 139 22.39 24.85 7.71
N SER A 140 21.15 24.54 7.42
CA SER A 140 20.15 25.51 6.97
C SER A 140 19.08 25.70 8.04
N LEU A 141 18.79 26.95 8.41
CA LEU A 141 17.69 27.28 9.33
C LEU A 141 16.63 28.12 8.61
N THR A 142 15.43 27.57 8.50
CA THR A 142 14.23 28.28 8.03
C THR A 142 13.32 28.60 9.21
N VAL A 143 12.81 29.83 9.28
CA VAL A 143 11.86 30.28 10.31
C VAL A 143 10.59 30.76 9.60
N ASP A 144 9.43 30.21 9.96
CA ASP A 144 8.13 30.56 9.39
C ASP A 144 8.11 30.57 7.85
N CYS A 145 8.82 29.62 7.24
CA CYS A 145 8.96 29.50 5.78
C CYS A 145 9.57 30.73 5.09
N SER A 146 10.35 31.53 5.82
CA SER A 146 11.17 32.59 5.25
C SER A 146 12.35 32.04 4.44
N ILE A 147 13.10 32.94 3.80
CA ILE A 147 14.38 32.60 3.16
C ILE A 147 15.28 31.86 4.18
N PRO A 148 15.79 30.65 3.84
CA PRO A 148 16.67 29.89 4.73
C PRO A 148 17.97 30.63 5.03
N LYS A 149 18.49 30.44 6.24
CA LYS A 149 19.81 30.92 6.65
C LYS A 149 20.78 29.75 6.64
N ASP A 150 21.63 29.70 5.63
CA ASP A 150 22.63 28.65 5.47
C ASP A 150 23.94 29.01 6.19
N VAL A 151 24.52 28.04 6.88
CA VAL A 151 25.81 28.12 7.54
C VAL A 151 26.60 26.88 7.14
N VAL A 152 27.72 27.09 6.45
CA VAL A 152 28.69 26.03 6.14
C VAL A 152 29.78 26.04 7.20
N VAL A 153 30.09 24.89 7.77
CA VAL A 153 31.11 24.73 8.82
C VAL A 153 32.20 23.77 8.39
N GLU A 154 33.42 23.98 8.90
CA GLU A 154 34.57 23.13 8.56
C GLU A 154 34.41 21.68 9.05
N THR A 155 33.75 21.49 10.20
CA THR A 155 33.53 20.16 10.78
C THR A 155 32.10 19.71 10.50
N PRO A 156 31.87 18.71 9.62
CA PRO A 156 30.54 18.22 9.31
C PRO A 156 29.86 17.58 10.52
N PHE A 157 28.55 17.35 10.41
CA PHE A 157 27.86 16.51 11.37
C PHE A 157 28.41 15.07 11.31
N PRO A 158 28.74 14.42 12.44
CA PRO A 158 29.41 13.13 12.43
C PRO A 158 28.46 11.99 12.06
N ALA A 159 28.76 11.28 10.95
CA ALA A 159 28.05 10.08 10.50
C ALA A 159 28.07 8.92 11.52
N SER A 160 28.97 8.98 12.50
CA SER A 160 29.19 7.94 13.52
C SER A 160 28.62 8.27 14.89
N LEU A 161 27.80 9.33 15.04
CA LEU A 161 27.26 9.73 16.34
C LEU A 161 26.40 8.61 16.94
N SER A 162 26.94 7.93 17.96
CA SER A 162 26.21 6.88 18.66
C SER A 162 25.19 7.46 19.64
N VAL A 163 24.00 6.88 19.65
CA VAL A 163 22.93 7.17 20.61
C VAL A 163 22.72 6.03 21.63
N ARG A 164 23.65 5.06 21.66
CA ARG A 164 23.66 3.98 22.65
C ARG A 164 23.75 4.57 24.06
N ARG A 165 22.88 4.13 24.97
CA ARG A 165 22.78 4.65 26.35
C ARG A 165 22.68 6.19 26.40
N ALA A 166 21.89 6.76 25.49
CA ALA A 166 21.55 8.17 25.50
C ALA A 166 20.07 8.38 25.80
N SER A 167 19.72 9.53 26.35
CA SER A 167 18.34 9.93 26.65
C SER A 167 18.05 11.33 26.10
N PHE A 168 16.87 11.50 25.52
CA PHE A 168 16.34 12.81 25.17
C PHE A 168 15.82 13.52 26.41
N TYR A 169 16.08 14.82 26.51
CA TYR A 169 15.54 15.71 27.53
C TYR A 169 14.82 16.88 26.85
N LEU A 170 13.54 17.05 27.18
CA LEU A 170 12.72 18.13 26.62
C LEU A 170 12.89 19.41 27.42
N GLY A 171 13.19 20.50 26.72
CA GLY A 171 13.28 21.82 27.32
C GLY A 171 14.44 22.00 28.30
N ASN A 172 15.38 21.06 28.44
CA ASN A 172 16.43 21.13 29.45
C ASN A 172 17.64 20.24 29.12
N ARG A 173 18.67 20.27 29.98
CA ARG A 173 19.91 19.47 29.88
C ARG A 173 20.22 18.68 31.17
N ARG A 174 19.24 17.93 31.69
CA ARG A 174 19.30 17.20 32.98
C ARG A 174 19.50 18.11 34.21
N ARG A 175 19.35 19.43 34.07
CA ARG A 175 19.57 20.46 35.11
C ARG A 175 18.50 21.56 35.02
N ARG A 176 18.24 22.25 36.14
CA ARG A 176 17.28 23.37 36.21
C ARG A 176 17.76 24.64 35.48
N LYS A 177 19.09 24.82 35.32
CA LYS A 177 19.66 25.97 34.62
C LYS A 177 19.52 25.81 33.11
N GLY A 178 18.84 26.76 32.48
CA GLY A 178 18.61 26.79 31.03
C GLY A 178 17.39 25.98 30.58
N VAL A 179 16.39 25.85 31.45
CA VAL A 179 15.09 25.26 31.09
C VAL A 179 14.34 26.21 30.16
N PHE A 180 13.74 25.68 29.09
CA PHE A 180 12.89 26.44 28.19
C PHE A 180 11.60 26.87 28.87
N THR A 181 11.31 28.16 28.81
CA THR A 181 10.19 28.79 29.55
C THR A 181 8.95 29.03 28.70
N GLY A 182 9.01 28.75 27.40
CA GLY A 182 7.91 28.91 26.45
C GLY A 182 6.96 27.72 26.37
N LEU A 183 6.16 27.74 25.31
CA LEU A 183 5.30 26.62 24.92
C LEU A 183 5.93 25.88 23.74
N LEU A 184 5.87 24.56 23.79
CA LEU A 184 6.32 23.68 22.71
C LEU A 184 5.12 22.92 22.14
N ARG A 185 4.87 23.06 20.85
CA ARG A 185 3.77 22.39 20.15
C ARG A 185 4.25 21.19 19.36
N GLN A 186 5.39 21.32 18.71
CA GLN A 186 5.96 20.33 17.79
C GLN A 186 7.47 20.23 18.04
N LEU A 187 7.98 19.01 18.10
CA LEU A 187 9.42 18.70 18.06
C LEU A 187 9.58 17.36 17.34
N VAL A 188 10.01 17.41 16.09
CA VAL A 188 10.04 16.26 15.18
C VAL A 188 11.43 16.15 14.56
N LEU A 189 11.94 14.93 14.48
CA LEU A 189 13.14 14.58 13.73
C LEU A 189 12.72 13.88 12.43
N LEU A 190 13.03 14.47 11.29
CA LEU A 190 12.83 13.85 9.98
C LEU A 190 14.21 13.42 9.45
N PRO A 191 14.43 12.14 9.14
CA PRO A 191 15.63 11.74 8.40
C PRO A 191 15.57 12.31 6.97
N GLY A 192 16.64 12.98 6.52
CA GLY A 192 16.66 13.81 5.30
C GLY A 192 16.63 15.32 5.57
N ALA A 193 17.33 16.10 4.73
CA ALA A 193 17.46 17.56 4.84
C ALA A 193 16.35 18.35 4.10
N ASP A 194 15.23 17.69 3.77
CA ASP A 194 14.18 18.18 2.88
C ASP A 194 12.85 18.51 3.60
N ALA A 195 12.88 18.77 4.91
CA ALA A 195 11.65 19.12 5.65
C ALA A 195 11.05 20.48 5.27
N THR A 196 11.86 21.43 4.80
CA THR A 196 11.40 22.78 4.44
C THR A 196 10.33 22.74 3.33
N PRO A 197 10.56 22.12 2.16
CA PRO A 197 9.52 22.02 1.14
C PRO A 197 8.28 21.27 1.66
N ARG A 198 8.44 20.23 2.49
CA ARG A 198 7.31 19.44 3.04
C ARG A 198 6.38 20.25 3.95
N ILE A 199 6.91 21.22 4.69
CA ILE A 199 6.15 22.02 5.67
C ILE A 199 5.63 23.34 5.08
N CYS A 200 6.36 23.91 4.13
CA CYS A 200 6.08 25.24 3.59
C CYS A 200 4.99 25.28 2.51
N HIS A 201 4.02 24.37 2.57
CA HIS A 201 2.80 24.38 1.76
C HIS A 201 1.57 24.95 2.50
N ALA A 202 1.63 25.10 3.83
CA ALA A 202 0.49 25.50 4.65
C ALA A 202 0.21 27.02 4.62
N MET A 203 -1.05 27.46 4.54
CA MET A 203 -1.41 28.89 4.52
C MET A 203 -1.12 29.67 5.82
N ASN A 204 -0.81 28.97 6.93
CA ASN A 204 -0.41 29.59 8.20
C ASN A 204 0.95 29.05 8.67
N PHE A 205 2.02 29.65 8.15
CA PHE A 205 3.40 29.19 8.37
C PHE A 205 3.85 29.23 9.84
N LYS A 206 3.26 30.10 10.66
CA LYS A 206 3.61 30.24 12.09
C LYS A 206 3.28 29.02 12.94
N VAL A 207 2.33 28.20 12.49
CA VAL A 207 1.85 27.01 13.21
C VAL A 207 1.84 25.77 12.29
N ALA A 208 2.68 25.79 11.25
CA ALA A 208 2.77 24.69 10.30
C ALA A 208 3.14 23.39 11.03
N THR A 209 2.37 22.34 10.76
CA THR A 209 2.40 21.10 11.53
C THR A 209 2.67 19.91 10.62
N LEU A 210 3.73 19.16 10.92
CA LEU A 210 4.09 17.87 10.33
C LEU A 210 3.62 16.71 11.23
N SER A 211 3.85 16.81 12.54
CA SER A 211 3.33 15.87 13.54
C SER A 211 3.22 16.57 14.90
N VAL A 212 2.10 16.39 15.58
CA VAL A 212 1.91 16.85 16.96
C VAL A 212 1.25 15.76 17.81
N PRO A 213 1.55 15.71 19.12
CA PRO A 213 0.87 14.84 20.07
C PRO A 213 -0.65 15.00 19.99
N SER A 214 -1.39 13.88 20.09
CA SER A 214 -2.86 13.84 19.95
C SER A 214 -3.58 14.84 20.85
N VAL A 215 -3.06 15.08 22.07
CA VAL A 215 -3.60 16.05 23.03
C VAL A 215 -3.48 17.53 22.58
N LEU A 216 -2.65 17.81 21.58
CA LEU A 216 -2.41 19.16 21.03
C LEU A 216 -3.07 19.41 19.67
N GLN A 217 -3.69 18.41 19.03
CA GLN A 217 -4.37 18.57 17.74
C GLN A 217 -5.45 19.67 17.80
N ASP A 218 -5.63 20.50 16.77
CA ASP A 218 -6.59 21.60 16.87
C ASP A 218 -8.02 21.07 16.77
N VAL A 219 -8.87 21.44 17.74
CA VAL A 219 -10.33 21.24 17.63
C VAL A 219 -10.86 22.37 16.74
N PRO A 220 -11.66 22.10 15.70
CA PRO A 220 -12.10 23.13 14.77
C PRO A 220 -12.86 24.26 15.50
N ALA A 221 -12.29 25.46 15.47
CA ALA A 221 -12.92 26.67 15.97
C ALA A 221 -14.01 27.11 14.98
N LYS A 222 -15.25 27.23 15.47
CA LYS A 222 -16.32 27.93 14.75
C LYS A 222 -15.91 29.39 14.49
N PRO A 223 -16.23 29.98 13.33
CA PRO A 223 -15.97 31.38 13.06
C PRO A 223 -16.81 32.27 14.00
N VAL A 224 -16.21 33.36 14.45
CA VAL A 224 -16.85 34.40 15.25
C VAL A 224 -17.82 35.15 14.37
N SER A 225 -19.13 35.02 14.62
CA SER A 225 -20.13 36.00 14.18
C SER A 225 -20.75 36.64 15.42
N ASN A 226 -20.42 37.90 15.66
CA ASN A 226 -21.32 38.79 16.39
C ASN A 226 -22.44 39.17 15.41
N GLU A 227 -23.61 38.57 15.55
CA GLU A 227 -24.84 39.37 15.61
C GLU A 227 -25.73 38.76 16.69
N VAL A 228 -26.21 39.67 17.53
CA VAL A 228 -27.11 39.49 18.65
C VAL A 228 -28.20 38.48 18.28
N LEU A 229 -28.40 37.45 19.11
CA LEU A 229 -29.69 36.96 19.59
C LEU A 229 -29.56 35.54 20.15
N LYS A 230 -29.87 35.44 21.44
CA LYS A 230 -30.46 34.31 22.18
C LYS A 230 -30.10 32.89 21.72
N TYR A 231 -29.34 32.19 22.55
CA TYR A 231 -29.21 30.73 22.55
C TYR A 231 -30.57 30.03 22.43
N PRO A 232 -30.67 29.06 21.51
CA PRO A 232 -31.46 27.88 21.80
C PRO A 232 -30.65 26.61 21.53
N TYR A 233 -31.05 25.54 22.21
CA TYR A 233 -30.65 24.13 22.08
C TYR A 233 -29.24 23.72 22.53
N GLU A 234 -29.19 23.27 23.80
CA GLU A 234 -28.63 21.95 24.15
C GLU A 234 -28.76 20.99 22.97
N ALA A 235 -27.63 20.59 22.38
CA ALA A 235 -27.62 19.50 21.42
C ALA A 235 -27.73 18.20 22.21
N ASP A 236 -28.95 17.72 22.39
CA ASP A 236 -29.25 16.36 22.82
C ASP A 236 -28.43 15.37 21.98
N MET A 237 -27.39 14.81 22.59
CA MET A 237 -26.58 13.76 21.98
C MET A 237 -27.42 12.47 21.96
N LYS A 238 -28.27 12.31 20.94
CA LYS A 238 -29.05 11.09 20.73
C LYS A 238 -28.19 10.03 20.06
N VAL A 239 -27.59 9.17 20.88
CA VAL A 239 -27.05 7.89 20.42
C VAL A 239 -28.22 6.94 20.24
N THR A 240 -28.48 6.55 19.00
CA THR A 240 -29.52 5.55 18.74
C THR A 240 -28.90 4.16 18.92
N LEU A 241 -29.46 3.34 19.81
CA LEU A 241 -29.02 1.96 20.07
C LEU A 241 -29.93 1.00 19.29
N GLY A 242 -29.35 0.04 18.56
CA GLY A 242 -30.11 -1.02 17.89
C GLY A 242 -29.91 -1.13 16.38
N ALA A 243 -30.93 -1.61 15.66
CA ALA A 243 -30.87 -1.89 14.22
C ALA A 243 -30.49 -0.65 13.39
N ARG A 244 -29.75 -0.86 12.29
CA ARG A 244 -29.15 0.20 11.47
C ARG A 244 -30.20 1.27 11.08
N PRO A 245 -30.15 2.49 11.63
CA PRO A 245 -31.08 3.54 11.29
C PRO A 245 -30.81 4.10 9.89
N ARG A 246 -31.79 4.77 9.27
CA ARG A 246 -31.57 5.46 8.00
C ARG A 246 -30.67 6.67 8.23
N CYS A 247 -29.68 6.88 7.36
CA CYS A 247 -28.90 8.11 7.33
C CYS A 247 -29.38 8.96 6.17
N SER A 248 -30.05 10.06 6.48
CA SER A 248 -30.46 11.07 5.52
C SER A 248 -30.02 12.45 5.99
N LYS A 249 -30.42 13.51 5.27
CA LYS A 249 -30.16 14.89 5.71
C LYS A 249 -30.74 15.20 7.09
N GLN A 250 -31.77 14.47 7.53
CA GLN A 250 -32.38 14.63 8.86
C GLN A 250 -31.50 14.06 9.98
N GLU A 251 -30.83 12.93 9.73
CA GLU A 251 -29.93 12.28 10.70
C GLU A 251 -28.47 12.72 10.53
N LYS A 252 -28.20 13.71 9.67
CA LYS A 252 -26.85 14.25 9.46
C LYS A 252 -26.25 14.69 10.80
N ALA A 253 -25.01 14.28 11.04
CA ALA A 253 -24.26 14.50 12.28
C ALA A 253 -24.81 13.76 13.52
N GLN A 254 -25.73 12.82 13.37
CA GLN A 254 -26.09 11.89 14.43
C GLN A 254 -25.09 10.73 14.51
N PHE A 255 -24.98 10.14 15.70
CA PHE A 255 -24.19 8.94 15.95
C PHE A 255 -25.10 7.73 16.11
N TRP A 256 -24.72 6.65 15.44
CA TRP A 256 -25.30 5.33 15.64
C TRP A 256 -24.24 4.46 16.28
N PHE A 257 -24.56 3.93 17.46
CA PHE A 257 -23.71 2.95 18.11
C PHE A 257 -24.29 1.56 17.91
N ASN A 258 -23.57 0.75 17.15
CA ASN A 258 -23.89 -0.65 16.97
C ASN A 258 -23.29 -1.45 18.13
N ALA A 259 -24.10 -1.69 19.17
CA ALA A 259 -23.67 -2.42 20.35
C ALA A 259 -23.20 -3.86 20.05
N SER A 260 -23.72 -4.51 19.00
CA SER A 260 -23.29 -5.88 18.65
C SER A 260 -21.95 -5.92 17.94
N ARG A 261 -21.65 -4.92 17.11
CA ARG A 261 -20.35 -4.79 16.41
C ARG A 261 -19.32 -3.95 17.16
N ARG A 262 -19.69 -3.42 18.34
CA ARG A 262 -18.92 -2.39 19.08
C ARG A 262 -18.46 -1.24 18.17
N GLY A 263 -19.29 -0.92 17.18
CA GLY A 263 -18.99 0.01 16.10
C GLY A 263 -19.68 1.35 16.33
N LEU A 264 -18.95 2.46 16.27
CA LEU A 264 -19.51 3.81 16.31
C LEU A 264 -19.52 4.39 14.90
N TYR A 265 -20.67 4.86 14.43
CA TYR A 265 -20.82 5.42 13.10
C TYR A 265 -21.39 6.83 13.15
N LEU A 266 -20.94 7.71 12.25
CA LEU A 266 -21.41 9.08 12.07
C LEU A 266 -22.18 9.20 10.75
N CYS A 267 -23.41 9.72 10.79
CA CYS A 267 -24.16 9.97 9.55
C CYS A 267 -23.66 11.27 8.89
N ASN A 268 -23.13 11.19 7.67
CA ASN A 268 -22.68 12.37 6.92
C ASN A 268 -23.83 13.10 6.17
N GLY A 269 -25.06 12.58 6.27
CA GLY A 269 -26.26 13.08 5.60
C GLY A 269 -26.71 12.23 4.40
N SER A 270 -25.95 11.20 4.04
CA SER A 270 -26.32 10.20 3.04
C SER A 270 -25.92 8.77 3.44
N THR A 271 -24.79 8.61 4.13
CA THR A 271 -24.27 7.32 4.61
C THR A 271 -23.70 7.39 6.03
N TRP A 272 -23.72 6.24 6.71
CA TRP A 272 -23.04 6.06 7.99
C TRP A 272 -21.55 5.77 7.76
N VAL A 273 -20.69 6.60 8.33
CA VAL A 273 -19.23 6.51 8.25
C VAL A 273 -18.70 5.92 9.56
N SER A 274 -17.89 4.86 9.49
CA SER A 274 -17.33 4.20 10.68
C SER A 274 -16.27 5.10 11.35
N MET A 275 -16.37 5.26 12.67
CA MET A 275 -15.48 6.11 13.49
C MET A 275 -14.62 5.29 14.46
N LEU A 276 -15.11 4.12 14.86
CA LEU A 276 -14.45 3.12 15.73
C LEU A 276 -15.12 1.78 15.42
N GLU A 277 -14.38 0.81 14.91
CA GLU A 277 -14.85 -0.57 14.71
C GLU A 277 -13.76 -1.51 15.22
N VAL A 278 -14.15 -2.68 15.74
CA VAL A 278 -13.17 -3.74 16.03
C VAL A 278 -12.57 -4.14 14.69
N GLN A 279 -11.33 -3.75 14.44
CA GLN A 279 -10.62 -4.13 13.22
C GLN A 279 -10.35 -5.63 13.27
N HIS A 280 -10.98 -6.36 12.35
CA HIS A 280 -10.67 -7.75 12.09
C HIS A 280 -9.22 -7.85 11.61
N ARG A 281 -8.36 -8.48 12.39
CA ARG A 281 -6.98 -8.81 11.97
C ARG A 281 -6.93 -10.26 11.56
N LEU A 282 -6.18 -10.57 10.49
CA LEU A 282 -5.89 -11.95 10.12
C LEU A 282 -5.00 -12.58 11.20
N ASP A 283 -5.50 -13.62 11.86
CA ASP A 283 -4.76 -14.39 12.86
C ASP A 283 -4.05 -15.56 12.17
N TYR A 284 -4.84 -16.48 11.60
CA TYR A 284 -4.34 -17.62 10.85
C TYR A 284 -5.27 -18.00 9.69
N VAL A 285 -4.75 -18.86 8.83
CA VAL A 285 -5.47 -19.43 7.69
C VAL A 285 -5.71 -20.91 8.00
N GLU A 286 -6.96 -21.36 7.89
CA GLU A 286 -7.33 -22.76 8.10
C GLU A 286 -7.78 -23.41 6.79
N GLU A 287 -7.44 -24.68 6.57
CA GLU A 287 -8.06 -25.46 5.51
C GLU A 287 -9.56 -25.59 5.80
N TYR A 288 -10.39 -25.26 4.81
CA TYR A 288 -11.84 -25.22 4.98
C TYR A 288 -12.55 -26.28 4.13
N GLN A 289 -12.13 -26.44 2.88
CA GLN A 289 -12.70 -27.44 1.98
C GLN A 289 -11.67 -27.98 1.01
N ASN A 290 -11.60 -29.31 0.91
CA ASN A 290 -10.96 -30.00 -0.21
C ASN A 290 -11.95 -30.09 -1.38
N LEU A 291 -11.57 -29.53 -2.53
CA LEU A 291 -12.38 -29.47 -3.73
C LEU A 291 -11.79 -30.40 -4.78
N VAL A 292 -12.34 -31.61 -4.89
CA VAL A 292 -11.95 -32.57 -5.92
C VAL A 292 -12.44 -32.06 -7.27
N THR A 293 -11.49 -31.94 -8.21
CA THR A 293 -11.73 -31.43 -9.56
C THR A 293 -11.64 -32.56 -10.60
N ASN A 294 -12.10 -32.30 -11.82
CA ASN A 294 -12.12 -33.32 -12.88
C ASN A 294 -10.70 -33.78 -13.30
N SER A 295 -9.72 -32.88 -13.17
CA SER A 295 -8.29 -33.08 -13.42
C SER A 295 -7.53 -31.89 -12.85
N GLU A 296 -6.20 -31.84 -13.03
CA GLU A 296 -5.38 -30.70 -12.64
C GLU A 296 -5.99 -29.39 -13.14
N THR A 297 -5.97 -28.37 -12.28
CA THR A 297 -6.64 -27.10 -12.49
C THR A 297 -5.59 -26.03 -12.79
N MET A 298 -5.70 -25.39 -13.94
CA MET A 298 -4.71 -24.44 -14.45
C MET A 298 -5.00 -22.99 -14.09
N GLY A 299 -6.26 -22.70 -13.79
CA GLY A 299 -6.78 -21.39 -13.42
C GLY A 299 -8.18 -21.55 -12.84
N ILE A 300 -8.60 -20.57 -12.08
CA ILE A 300 -9.85 -20.46 -11.36
C ILE A 300 -10.46 -19.11 -11.77
N GLU A 301 -11.77 -18.99 -11.66
CA GLU A 301 -12.44 -17.71 -11.72
C GLU A 301 -13.61 -17.78 -10.72
N VAL A 302 -13.59 -16.93 -9.70
CA VAL A 302 -14.65 -16.87 -8.69
C VAL A 302 -15.60 -15.71 -8.96
N PHE A 303 -16.87 -16.02 -9.22
CA PHE A 303 -17.84 -15.03 -9.67
C PHE A 303 -19.22 -15.18 -9.03
N THR A 304 -19.98 -14.09 -8.98
CA THR A 304 -21.34 -14.07 -8.44
C THR A 304 -22.37 -13.86 -9.53
N ILE A 305 -23.33 -14.79 -9.63
CA ILE A 305 -24.52 -14.59 -10.45
C ILE A 305 -25.64 -13.98 -9.60
N PRO A 306 -26.20 -12.81 -9.99
CA PRO A 306 -27.28 -12.17 -9.25
C PRO A 306 -28.43 -13.14 -8.95
N ARG A 307 -28.85 -13.20 -7.68
CA ARG A 307 -29.91 -14.08 -7.13
C ARG A 307 -29.60 -15.58 -7.06
N LEU A 308 -28.51 -16.06 -7.67
CA LEU A 308 -28.10 -17.47 -7.58
C LEU A 308 -26.94 -17.69 -6.61
N GLY A 309 -26.14 -16.65 -6.38
CA GLY A 309 -25.03 -16.67 -5.43
C GLY A 309 -23.68 -16.87 -6.10
N LEU A 310 -22.73 -17.34 -5.31
CA LEU A 310 -21.33 -17.49 -5.68
C LEU A 310 -21.08 -18.79 -6.45
N PHE A 311 -20.22 -18.71 -7.45
CA PHE A 311 -19.76 -19.81 -8.29
C PHE A 311 -18.25 -19.74 -8.44
N ALA A 312 -17.65 -20.85 -8.84
CA ALA A 312 -16.26 -20.90 -9.26
C ALA A 312 -16.13 -21.78 -10.51
N ALA A 313 -15.43 -21.30 -11.53
CA ALA A 313 -15.09 -22.07 -12.72
C ALA A 313 -13.64 -22.56 -12.61
N MET A 314 -13.42 -23.86 -12.87
CA MET A 314 -12.10 -24.49 -12.81
C MET A 314 -11.62 -24.77 -14.23
N ALA A 315 -10.48 -24.22 -14.62
CA ALA A 315 -9.85 -24.50 -15.91
C ALA A 315 -9.15 -25.87 -15.85
N ASN A 316 -9.91 -26.94 -16.04
CA ASN A 316 -9.39 -28.31 -15.94
C ASN A 316 -8.65 -28.72 -17.21
N ARG A 317 -7.53 -29.43 -17.02
CA ARG A 317 -6.64 -29.87 -18.10
C ARG A 317 -7.27 -30.90 -19.03
N VAL A 318 -7.97 -31.90 -18.48
CA VAL A 318 -8.40 -33.09 -19.21
C VAL A 318 -9.85 -32.96 -19.70
N THR A 319 -10.06 -33.34 -20.96
CA THR A 319 -11.38 -33.48 -21.59
C THR A 319 -11.49 -34.87 -22.25
N PRO A 320 -12.61 -35.60 -22.07
CA PRO A 320 -13.79 -35.30 -21.23
C PRO A 320 -13.54 -35.53 -19.71
N PRO A 321 -14.35 -34.94 -18.81
CA PRO A 321 -15.53 -34.12 -19.07
C PRO A 321 -15.24 -32.63 -19.33
N GLY A 322 -13.99 -32.19 -19.20
CA GLY A 322 -13.57 -30.80 -19.30
C GLY A 322 -13.68 -30.03 -17.99
N SER A 323 -13.78 -28.72 -18.10
CA SER A 323 -13.84 -27.79 -16.96
C SER A 323 -15.10 -27.94 -16.12
N ALA A 324 -14.94 -27.93 -14.80
CA ALA A 324 -16.04 -27.95 -13.84
C ALA A 324 -16.42 -26.53 -13.38
N ILE A 325 -17.72 -26.30 -13.21
CA ILE A 325 -18.29 -25.16 -12.50
C ILE A 325 -18.85 -25.68 -11.18
N TYR A 326 -18.54 -24.98 -10.10
CA TYR A 326 -19.07 -25.21 -8.76
C TYR A 326 -19.94 -24.05 -8.32
N ARG A 327 -20.89 -24.32 -7.44
CA ARG A 327 -21.75 -23.33 -6.79
C ARG A 327 -21.56 -23.40 -5.29
N TRP A 328 -21.45 -22.25 -4.64
CA TRP A 328 -21.44 -22.17 -3.18
C TRP A 328 -22.85 -22.43 -2.63
N THR A 329 -23.02 -23.52 -1.90
CA THR A 329 -24.28 -23.92 -1.26
C THR A 329 -23.98 -24.47 0.12
N ASP A 330 -24.74 -24.01 1.12
CA ASP A 330 -24.61 -24.46 2.52
C ASP A 330 -23.18 -24.38 3.06
N GLY A 331 -22.51 -23.27 2.76
CA GLY A 331 -21.16 -22.99 3.23
C GLY A 331 -20.06 -23.76 2.54
N LYS A 332 -20.26 -24.34 1.35
CA LYS A 332 -19.20 -25.02 0.58
C LYS A 332 -19.45 -25.00 -0.92
N PHE A 333 -18.40 -25.16 -1.72
CA PHE A 333 -18.54 -25.38 -3.16
C PHE A 333 -19.04 -26.79 -3.47
N VAL A 334 -20.10 -26.89 -4.27
CA VAL A 334 -20.68 -28.14 -4.76
C VAL A 334 -20.70 -28.11 -6.28
N HIS A 335 -20.38 -29.24 -6.92
CA HIS A 335 -20.39 -29.36 -8.38
C HIS A 335 -21.74 -28.92 -8.96
N TYR A 336 -21.68 -28.16 -10.07
CA TYR A 336 -22.86 -27.57 -10.70
C TYR A 336 -23.02 -27.97 -12.17
N GLN A 337 -21.93 -27.87 -12.95
CA GLN A 337 -21.93 -28.12 -14.38
C GLN A 337 -20.54 -28.54 -14.85
N ASN A 338 -20.46 -29.42 -15.84
CA ASN A 338 -19.24 -29.61 -16.64
C ASN A 338 -19.40 -28.91 -17.99
N ILE A 339 -18.31 -28.33 -18.48
CA ILE A 339 -18.20 -27.68 -19.77
C ILE A 339 -17.05 -28.32 -20.54
N PRO A 340 -17.29 -28.86 -21.75
CA PRO A 340 -16.23 -29.35 -22.61
C PRO A 340 -15.28 -28.21 -23.01
N THR A 341 -14.00 -28.37 -22.71
CA THR A 341 -12.91 -27.42 -22.99
C THR A 341 -11.71 -28.14 -23.62
N GLN A 342 -10.71 -27.42 -24.10
CA GLN A 342 -9.51 -27.99 -24.72
C GLN A 342 -8.27 -27.53 -23.94
N GLN A 343 -7.85 -28.32 -22.94
CA GLN A 343 -6.81 -27.95 -21.97
C GLN A 343 -6.96 -26.51 -21.48
N ALA A 344 -8.10 -26.22 -20.83
CA ALA A 344 -8.40 -24.87 -20.36
C ALA A 344 -7.27 -24.31 -19.49
N GLN A 345 -6.88 -23.07 -19.75
CA GLN A 345 -5.82 -22.37 -19.00
C GLN A 345 -6.40 -21.39 -17.99
N SER A 346 -7.35 -20.56 -18.41
CA SER A 346 -8.06 -19.62 -17.54
C SER A 346 -9.54 -19.52 -17.91
N TRP A 347 -10.30 -18.90 -17.02
CA TRP A 347 -11.67 -18.47 -17.23
C TRP A 347 -11.76 -16.97 -16.95
N LYS A 348 -12.63 -16.26 -17.67
CA LYS A 348 -12.98 -14.88 -17.33
C LYS A 348 -14.47 -14.68 -17.23
N TYR A 349 -14.94 -14.20 -16.09
CA TYR A 349 -16.34 -13.80 -15.91
C TYR A 349 -16.55 -12.34 -16.25
N PHE A 350 -17.63 -12.04 -16.97
CA PHE A 350 -18.02 -10.66 -17.24
C PHE A 350 -19.51 -10.51 -17.57
N THR A 351 -19.97 -9.26 -17.53
CA THR A 351 -21.37 -8.92 -17.85
C THR A 351 -21.46 -7.76 -18.83
N ILE A 352 -22.49 -7.80 -19.69
CA ILE A 352 -22.84 -6.69 -20.59
C ILE A 352 -24.32 -6.39 -20.40
N GLY A 353 -24.60 -5.34 -19.62
CA GLY A 353 -25.94 -5.05 -19.13
C GLY A 353 -26.47 -6.22 -18.28
N LYS A 354 -27.55 -6.87 -18.72
CA LYS A 354 -28.13 -8.04 -18.04
C LYS A 354 -27.61 -9.39 -18.56
N LYS A 355 -26.74 -9.38 -19.57
CA LYS A 355 -26.17 -10.60 -20.14
C LYS A 355 -24.95 -11.01 -19.33
N ILE A 356 -24.86 -12.29 -18.98
CA ILE A 356 -23.79 -12.87 -18.18
C ILE A 356 -23.02 -13.84 -19.05
N PHE A 357 -21.69 -13.73 -19.02
CA PHE A 357 -20.80 -14.51 -19.86
C PHE A 357 -19.65 -15.12 -19.06
N LEU A 358 -19.07 -16.17 -19.63
CA LEU A 358 -17.78 -16.75 -19.24
C LEU A 358 -16.97 -17.00 -20.51
N ALA A 359 -15.73 -16.53 -20.58
CA ALA A 359 -14.79 -16.90 -21.63
C ALA A 359 -13.80 -17.94 -21.11
N VAL A 360 -13.45 -18.94 -21.94
CA VAL A 360 -12.38 -19.90 -21.62
C VAL A 360 -11.20 -19.73 -22.57
N ALA A 361 -9.99 -19.73 -22.03
CA ALA A 361 -8.75 -19.80 -22.81
C ALA A 361 -8.40 -21.27 -23.07
N ASN A 362 -8.54 -21.71 -24.32
CA ASN A 362 -8.20 -23.08 -24.72
C ASN A 362 -6.77 -23.12 -25.29
N LEU A 363 -5.93 -24.00 -24.73
CA LEU A 363 -4.55 -24.16 -25.17
C LEU A 363 -4.43 -25.03 -26.43
N GLU A 364 -5.24 -26.07 -26.55
CA GLU A 364 -5.10 -27.07 -27.61
C GLU A 364 -6.17 -26.97 -28.70
N GLN A 365 -5.87 -27.60 -29.83
CA GLN A 365 -6.80 -27.78 -30.94
C GLN A 365 -7.98 -28.66 -30.53
N ASN A 366 -9.15 -28.38 -31.11
CA ASN A 366 -10.28 -29.30 -31.04
C ASN A 366 -10.08 -30.54 -31.93
N GLU A 367 -11.01 -31.49 -31.89
CA GLU A 367 -10.97 -32.72 -32.71
C GLU A 367 -10.90 -32.48 -34.23
N ARG A 368 -11.18 -31.25 -34.69
CA ARG A 368 -11.11 -30.84 -36.10
C ARG A 368 -9.81 -30.11 -36.44
N GLY A 369 -8.84 -30.07 -35.53
CA GLY A 369 -7.56 -29.38 -35.71
C GLY A 369 -7.66 -27.85 -35.65
N GLN A 370 -8.73 -27.29 -35.06
CA GLN A 370 -8.93 -25.85 -34.97
C GLN A 370 -8.60 -25.34 -33.56
N GLU A 371 -7.80 -24.29 -33.46
CA GLU A 371 -7.53 -23.58 -32.20
C GLU A 371 -8.61 -22.52 -31.99
N LEU A 372 -9.54 -22.82 -31.08
CA LEU A 372 -10.71 -22.00 -30.80
C LEU A 372 -10.92 -21.87 -29.31
N SER A 373 -11.11 -20.64 -28.86
CA SER A 373 -11.63 -20.33 -27.53
C SER A 373 -13.13 -20.02 -27.60
N VAL A 374 -13.84 -20.23 -26.50
CA VAL A 374 -15.31 -20.19 -26.49
C VAL A 374 -15.81 -19.24 -25.43
N ILE A 375 -16.69 -18.33 -25.84
CA ILE A 375 -17.50 -17.52 -24.93
C ILE A 375 -18.81 -18.27 -24.70
N PHE A 376 -19.15 -18.46 -23.44
CA PHE A 376 -20.40 -19.03 -22.96
C PHE A 376 -21.30 -17.93 -22.43
N LYS A 377 -22.61 -18.10 -22.58
CA LYS A 377 -23.63 -17.19 -22.05
C LYS A 377 -24.52 -17.93 -21.07
N TRP A 378 -24.85 -17.28 -19.95
CA TRP A 378 -25.81 -17.81 -19.00
C TRP A 378 -27.21 -17.91 -19.61
N SER A 379 -27.80 -19.10 -19.56
CA SER A 379 -29.20 -19.32 -19.92
C SER A 379 -30.07 -19.30 -18.66
N HIS A 380 -30.83 -18.22 -18.45
CA HIS A 380 -31.77 -18.14 -17.33
C HIS A 380 -32.82 -19.27 -17.34
N ARG A 381 -33.24 -19.74 -18.52
CA ARG A 381 -34.21 -20.83 -18.67
C ARG A 381 -33.62 -22.19 -18.27
N LYS A 382 -32.37 -22.47 -18.66
CA LYS A 382 -31.70 -23.75 -18.36
C LYS A 382 -30.94 -23.72 -17.03
N ALA A 383 -30.78 -22.53 -16.45
CA ALA A 383 -29.89 -22.26 -15.32
C ALA A 383 -28.48 -22.82 -15.55
N LYS A 384 -27.91 -22.67 -16.76
CA LYS A 384 -26.58 -23.20 -17.11
C LYS A 384 -25.90 -22.29 -18.13
N PHE A 385 -24.58 -22.34 -18.17
CA PHE A 385 -23.80 -21.72 -19.24
C PHE A 385 -23.91 -22.55 -20.52
N ILE A 386 -24.16 -21.88 -21.64
CA ILE A 386 -24.24 -22.50 -22.98
C ILE A 386 -23.29 -21.79 -23.94
N PRO A 387 -22.69 -22.49 -24.92
CA PRO A 387 -21.82 -21.85 -25.91
C PRO A 387 -22.54 -20.70 -26.61
N TYR A 388 -21.86 -19.58 -26.77
CA TYR A 388 -22.41 -18.34 -27.36
C TYR A 388 -21.66 -17.94 -28.62
N GLN A 389 -20.33 -17.82 -28.52
CA GLN A 389 -19.46 -17.40 -29.61
C GLN A 389 -18.16 -18.20 -29.56
N ARG A 390 -17.60 -18.51 -30.73
CA ARG A 390 -16.26 -19.09 -30.86
C ARG A 390 -15.35 -18.08 -31.53
N LEU A 391 -14.15 -17.94 -31.01
CA LEU A 391 -13.13 -17.03 -31.51
C LEU A 391 -11.88 -17.83 -31.85
N SER A 392 -11.28 -17.54 -33.00
CA SER A 392 -9.97 -18.09 -33.35
C SER A 392 -8.92 -17.50 -32.42
N THR A 393 -8.17 -18.39 -31.78
CA THR A 393 -7.12 -18.05 -30.82
C THR A 393 -5.94 -18.99 -31.06
N HIS A 394 -4.75 -18.64 -30.56
CA HIS A 394 -3.54 -19.44 -30.78
C HIS A 394 -2.89 -19.79 -29.44
N SER A 395 -3.05 -21.05 -29.02
CA SER A 395 -2.64 -21.53 -27.70
C SER A 395 -3.02 -20.55 -26.58
N ALA A 396 -4.32 -20.22 -26.46
CA ALA A 396 -4.77 -19.16 -25.58
C ALA A 396 -4.40 -19.43 -24.11
N ARG A 397 -3.93 -18.41 -23.41
CA ARG A 397 -3.53 -18.51 -22.00
C ARG A 397 -4.47 -17.78 -21.07
N ASP A 398 -4.87 -16.58 -21.46
CA ASP A 398 -5.72 -15.75 -20.64
C ASP A 398 -6.74 -14.91 -21.41
N TRP A 399 -7.81 -14.51 -20.72
CA TRP A 399 -8.83 -13.57 -21.14
C TRP A 399 -9.00 -12.44 -20.13
N GLU A 400 -8.96 -11.19 -20.58
CA GLU A 400 -9.23 -10.03 -19.75
C GLU A 400 -10.45 -9.25 -20.26
N ALA A 401 -11.35 -8.84 -19.36
CA ALA A 401 -12.66 -8.28 -19.72
C ALA A 401 -12.87 -6.92 -19.07
N PHE A 402 -13.01 -5.88 -19.89
CA PHE A 402 -13.03 -4.50 -19.40
C PHE A 402 -14.00 -3.60 -20.14
N VAL A 403 -14.27 -2.43 -19.57
CA VAL A 403 -15.17 -1.42 -20.13
C VAL A 403 -14.44 -0.08 -20.20
N ILE A 404 -14.41 0.52 -21.39
CA ILE A 404 -13.85 1.85 -21.62
C ILE A 404 -14.95 2.71 -22.24
N GLU A 405 -15.23 3.87 -21.64
CA GLU A 405 -16.23 4.84 -22.15
C GLU A 405 -17.62 4.22 -22.39
N GLY A 406 -18.00 3.20 -21.61
CA GLY A 406 -19.28 2.50 -21.71
C GLY A 406 -19.33 1.39 -22.77
N GLU A 407 -18.23 1.15 -23.48
CA GLU A 407 -18.09 0.08 -24.45
C GLU A 407 -17.37 -1.12 -23.83
N ALA A 408 -17.89 -2.33 -24.08
CA ALA A 408 -17.33 -3.56 -23.53
C ALA A 408 -16.29 -4.14 -24.48
N PHE A 409 -15.17 -4.55 -23.90
CA PHE A 409 -14.04 -5.17 -24.59
C PHE A 409 -13.68 -6.49 -23.93
N LEU A 410 -12.98 -7.32 -24.69
CA LEU A 410 -12.46 -8.60 -24.24
C LEU A 410 -11.11 -8.83 -24.94
N ALA A 411 -10.02 -8.97 -24.19
CA ALA A 411 -8.68 -9.21 -24.70
C ALA A 411 -8.30 -10.68 -24.48
N VAL A 412 -7.68 -11.32 -25.47
CA VAL A 412 -7.10 -12.67 -25.34
C VAL A 412 -5.59 -12.60 -25.45
N VAL A 413 -4.92 -13.39 -24.62
CA VAL A 413 -3.50 -13.69 -24.78
C VAL A 413 -3.33 -14.88 -25.73
N ASN A 414 -2.60 -14.67 -26.82
CA ASN A 414 -2.15 -15.75 -27.70
C ASN A 414 -0.68 -16.08 -27.43
N HIS A 415 -0.39 -17.31 -27.01
CA HIS A 415 0.97 -17.70 -26.61
C HIS A 415 1.88 -18.09 -27.78
N ARG A 416 1.35 -18.85 -28.75
CA ARG A 416 2.13 -19.27 -29.93
C ARG A 416 1.23 -19.84 -31.02
N GLU A 417 1.72 -19.76 -32.25
CA GLU A 417 1.17 -20.49 -33.39
C GLU A 417 2.24 -21.45 -33.92
N GLY A 418 1.99 -22.76 -33.80
CA GLY A 418 3.02 -23.77 -34.03
C GLY A 418 4.25 -23.54 -33.14
N ASN A 419 5.41 -23.29 -33.75
CA ASN A 419 6.67 -22.99 -33.06
C ASN A 419 6.96 -21.49 -32.93
N ASN A 420 6.12 -20.61 -33.49
CA ASN A 420 6.32 -19.17 -33.41
C ASN A 420 5.67 -18.61 -32.14
N HIS A 421 6.51 -18.14 -31.20
CA HIS A 421 6.07 -17.48 -29.96
C HIS A 421 5.86 -15.97 -30.11
N ASN A 422 6.27 -15.36 -31.21
CA ASN A 422 6.12 -13.91 -31.42
C ASN A 422 4.93 -13.69 -32.35
N ILE A 423 3.75 -13.60 -31.74
CA ILE A 423 2.47 -13.47 -32.43
C ILE A 423 1.63 -12.38 -31.77
N ASP A 424 0.62 -11.92 -32.51
CA ASP A 424 -0.30 -10.91 -32.03
C ASP A 424 -1.33 -11.52 -31.06
N SER A 425 -1.54 -10.82 -29.96
CA SER A 425 -2.70 -10.98 -29.08
C SER A 425 -3.81 -10.03 -29.53
N VAL A 426 -5.07 -10.35 -29.24
CA VAL A 426 -6.23 -9.70 -29.88
C VAL A 426 -7.16 -9.08 -28.84
N ILE A 427 -7.54 -7.83 -29.08
CA ILE A 427 -8.58 -7.12 -28.33
C ILE A 427 -9.84 -7.09 -29.19
N TYR A 428 -10.92 -7.65 -28.65
CA TYR A 428 -12.24 -7.65 -29.25
C TYR A 428 -13.11 -6.56 -28.63
N ARG A 429 -13.97 -5.96 -29.44
CA ARG A 429 -14.99 -4.99 -29.02
C ARG A 429 -16.37 -5.59 -29.19
N TRP A 430 -17.24 -5.37 -28.22
CA TRP A 430 -18.63 -5.78 -28.29
C TRP A 430 -19.41 -4.92 -29.28
N ASN A 431 -19.99 -5.55 -30.30
CA ASN A 431 -20.89 -4.89 -31.22
C ASN A 431 -22.35 -5.03 -30.71
N PRO A 432 -23.02 -3.94 -30.28
CA PRO A 432 -24.36 -4.02 -29.73
C PRO A 432 -25.44 -4.35 -30.78
N ARG A 433 -25.15 -4.17 -32.08
CA ARG A 433 -26.08 -4.49 -33.17
C ARG A 433 -26.11 -5.97 -33.47
N THR A 434 -24.94 -6.60 -33.58
CA THR A 434 -24.81 -8.04 -33.85
C THR A 434 -24.92 -8.87 -32.57
N GLY A 435 -24.57 -8.27 -31.43
CA GLY A 435 -24.44 -8.95 -30.16
C GLY A 435 -23.24 -9.90 -30.13
N LEU A 436 -22.19 -9.61 -30.88
CA LEU A 436 -20.99 -10.43 -30.97
C LEU A 436 -19.75 -9.59 -30.65
N PHE A 437 -18.69 -10.26 -30.20
CA PHE A 437 -17.36 -9.67 -30.10
C PHE A 437 -16.67 -9.70 -31.47
N GLU A 438 -16.16 -8.56 -31.90
CA GLU A 438 -15.49 -8.37 -33.18
C GLU A 438 -14.08 -7.83 -32.93
N ALA A 439 -13.10 -8.27 -33.71
CA ALA A 439 -11.71 -7.84 -33.51
C ALA A 439 -11.60 -6.32 -33.68
N ASN A 440 -10.97 -5.65 -32.71
CA ASN A 440 -10.83 -4.20 -32.65
C ASN A 440 -9.38 -3.75 -32.82
N GLN A 441 -8.47 -4.43 -32.15
CA GLN A 441 -7.04 -4.12 -32.17
C GLN A 441 -6.23 -5.41 -32.00
N THR A 442 -5.06 -5.48 -32.64
CA THR A 442 -4.04 -6.49 -32.34
C THR A 442 -2.84 -5.82 -31.67
N ILE A 443 -2.20 -6.54 -30.75
CA ILE A 443 -1.00 -6.09 -30.04
C ILE A 443 0.08 -7.16 -30.20
N PRO A 444 1.28 -6.82 -30.71
CA PRO A 444 2.40 -7.75 -30.79
C PRO A 444 2.82 -8.22 -29.40
N THR A 445 2.85 -9.53 -29.19
CA THR A 445 3.21 -10.17 -27.92
C THR A 445 4.23 -11.28 -28.12
N SER A 446 4.94 -11.66 -27.07
CA SER A 446 6.00 -12.68 -27.11
C SER A 446 5.75 -13.74 -26.06
N GLY A 447 5.14 -14.85 -26.49
CA GLY A 447 4.87 -16.00 -25.65
C GLY A 447 4.02 -15.65 -24.44
N ALA A 448 3.16 -14.65 -24.55
CA ALA A 448 2.50 -14.03 -23.41
C ALA A 448 1.63 -15.02 -22.62
N TYR A 449 1.48 -14.76 -21.33
CA TYR A 449 0.69 -15.59 -20.40
C TYR A 449 -0.56 -14.88 -19.89
N ASP A 450 -0.46 -13.57 -19.65
CA ASP A 450 -1.46 -12.84 -18.89
C ASP A 450 -1.72 -11.41 -19.44
N TRP A 451 -2.97 -10.95 -19.27
CA TRP A 451 -3.45 -9.59 -19.50
C TRP A 451 -4.05 -9.03 -18.21
N GLU A 452 -3.59 -7.85 -17.78
CA GLU A 452 -4.20 -7.19 -16.61
C GLU A 452 -4.70 -5.79 -16.97
N PHE A 453 -6.00 -5.56 -16.78
CA PHE A 453 -6.65 -4.28 -17.07
C PHE A 453 -6.90 -3.46 -15.80
N PHE A 454 -6.52 -2.18 -15.83
CA PHE A 454 -6.76 -1.30 -14.69
C PHE A 454 -6.97 0.15 -15.10
N THR A 455 -7.50 0.95 -14.17
CA THR A 455 -7.75 2.38 -14.37
C THR A 455 -7.06 3.22 -13.31
N ILE A 456 -6.43 4.31 -13.73
CA ILE A 456 -5.87 5.33 -12.83
C ILE A 456 -6.53 6.66 -13.16
N GLY A 457 -7.47 7.08 -12.31
CA GLY A 457 -8.31 8.24 -12.59
C GLY A 457 -9.11 8.04 -13.89
N PRO A 458 -9.02 8.94 -14.88
CA PRO A 458 -9.71 8.78 -16.16
C PRO A 458 -8.96 7.90 -17.17
N TYR A 459 -7.74 7.46 -16.86
CA TYR A 459 -6.89 6.74 -17.80
C TYR A 459 -7.07 5.24 -17.64
N SER A 460 -7.21 4.54 -18.77
CA SER A 460 -7.32 3.07 -18.82
C SER A 460 -5.99 2.48 -19.31
N PHE A 461 -5.53 1.43 -18.63
CA PHE A 461 -4.28 0.75 -18.90
C PHE A 461 -4.52 -0.74 -19.11
N LEU A 462 -3.60 -1.38 -19.82
CA LEU A 462 -3.60 -2.82 -20.06
C LEU A 462 -2.15 -3.29 -20.04
N ALA A 463 -1.80 -4.18 -19.11
CA ALA A 463 -0.47 -4.76 -18.98
C ALA A 463 -0.44 -6.17 -19.56
N VAL A 464 0.63 -6.54 -20.25
CA VAL A 464 0.87 -7.91 -20.75
C VAL A 464 2.08 -8.52 -20.09
N ALA A 465 1.94 -9.77 -19.65
CA ALA A 465 3.05 -10.59 -19.19
C ALA A 465 3.68 -11.33 -20.38
N ASN A 466 4.74 -10.76 -20.95
CA ASN A 466 5.50 -11.43 -22.01
C ASN A 466 6.49 -12.43 -21.39
N THR A 467 6.27 -13.71 -21.66
CA THR A 467 6.98 -14.80 -20.96
C THR A 467 8.18 -15.33 -21.73
N PHE A 468 8.06 -15.54 -23.05
CA PHE A 468 9.07 -16.24 -23.84
C PHE A 468 9.01 -15.88 -25.33
N ASN A 469 10.13 -15.48 -25.92
CA ASN A 469 10.18 -15.09 -27.34
C ASN A 469 10.63 -16.21 -28.30
N GLY A 470 10.77 -17.45 -27.81
CA GLY A 470 11.34 -18.56 -28.58
C GLY A 470 12.79 -18.88 -28.24
N THR A 471 13.53 -17.97 -27.60
CA THR A 471 14.95 -18.18 -27.23
C THR A 471 15.29 -17.81 -25.78
N SER A 472 14.58 -16.85 -25.19
CA SER A 472 14.84 -16.34 -23.84
C SER A 472 13.55 -15.98 -23.12
N THR A 473 13.55 -16.11 -21.79
CA THR A 473 12.46 -15.63 -20.91
C THR A 473 12.77 -14.28 -20.29
N LYS A 474 13.97 -13.76 -20.50
CA LYS A 474 14.38 -12.42 -20.08
C LYS A 474 14.00 -11.41 -21.17
N ILE A 475 12.74 -10.99 -21.16
CA ILE A 475 12.16 -10.12 -22.19
C ILE A 475 11.32 -9.00 -21.56
N TYR A 476 11.01 -7.97 -22.36
CA TYR A 476 10.19 -6.86 -21.91
C TYR A 476 8.70 -7.23 -21.91
N SER A 477 8.08 -7.12 -20.74
CA SER A 477 6.64 -6.98 -20.58
C SER A 477 6.23 -5.53 -20.79
N HIS A 478 5.00 -5.31 -21.24
CA HIS A 478 4.56 -3.99 -21.69
C HIS A 478 3.30 -3.56 -20.96
N ILE A 479 3.24 -2.28 -20.64
CA ILE A 479 2.05 -1.60 -20.15
C ILE A 479 1.61 -0.66 -21.27
N TYR A 480 0.33 -0.72 -21.63
CA TYR A 480 -0.29 0.13 -22.63
C TYR A 480 -1.27 1.08 -21.97
N ILE A 481 -1.47 2.25 -22.59
CA ILE A 481 -2.45 3.26 -22.19
C ILE A 481 -3.45 3.47 -23.32
N TRP A 482 -4.74 3.59 -23.00
CA TRP A 482 -5.79 3.88 -23.96
C TRP A 482 -5.74 5.34 -24.39
N LEU A 483 -5.43 5.59 -25.67
CA LEU A 483 -5.37 6.93 -26.26
C LEU A 483 -5.96 6.91 -27.66
N SER A 484 -6.87 7.85 -27.93
CA SER A 484 -7.47 8.05 -29.25
C SER A 484 -8.14 6.79 -29.83
N GLY A 485 -8.80 5.99 -29.00
CA GLY A 485 -9.54 4.80 -29.43
C GLY A 485 -8.72 3.51 -29.59
N SER A 486 -7.48 3.49 -29.10
CA SER A 486 -6.61 2.31 -29.14
C SER A 486 -5.62 2.29 -27.98
N PHE A 487 -5.13 1.11 -27.61
CA PHE A 487 -4.02 0.97 -26.67
C PHE A 487 -2.69 1.30 -27.35
N GLN A 488 -1.92 2.19 -26.73
CA GLN A 488 -0.59 2.60 -27.17
C GLN A 488 0.44 2.29 -26.08
N LEU A 489 1.67 1.96 -26.47
CA LEU A 489 2.71 1.60 -25.50
C LEU A 489 2.96 2.76 -24.54
N PHE A 490 2.83 2.49 -23.24
CA PHE A 490 3.11 3.44 -22.16
C PHE A 490 4.49 3.19 -21.55
N GLN A 491 4.79 1.93 -21.19
CA GLN A 491 6.03 1.57 -20.54
C GLN A 491 6.45 0.14 -20.85
N SER A 492 7.76 -0.10 -20.99
CA SER A 492 8.35 -1.44 -21.05
C SER A 492 9.06 -1.74 -19.73
N ILE A 493 8.83 -2.92 -19.17
CA ILE A 493 9.49 -3.41 -17.96
C ILE A 493 10.18 -4.73 -18.27
N LEU A 494 11.48 -4.82 -17.98
CA LEU A 494 12.22 -6.06 -18.15
C LEU A 494 11.76 -7.07 -17.08
N THR A 495 11.26 -8.21 -17.54
CA THR A 495 10.72 -9.28 -16.69
C THR A 495 11.38 -10.61 -17.01
N PHE A 496 11.14 -11.63 -16.19
CA PHE A 496 11.81 -12.92 -16.27
C PHE A 496 10.79 -14.07 -16.24
N GLY A 497 10.36 -14.49 -17.43
CA GLY A 497 9.27 -15.45 -17.56
C GLY A 497 8.02 -14.95 -16.85
N ALA A 498 7.62 -13.70 -17.12
CA ALA A 498 6.43 -13.11 -16.52
C ALA A 498 5.22 -14.01 -16.75
N ALA A 499 4.60 -14.48 -15.67
CA ALA A 499 3.45 -15.37 -15.72
C ALA A 499 2.14 -14.63 -15.48
N ASP A 500 2.20 -13.56 -14.69
CA ASP A 500 1.03 -12.83 -14.20
C ASP A 500 1.40 -11.38 -13.82
N TRP A 501 0.43 -10.47 -13.99
CA TRP A 501 0.44 -9.11 -13.48
C TRP A 501 -0.76 -8.89 -12.55
N GLU A 502 -0.50 -8.48 -11.31
CA GLU A 502 -1.57 -8.16 -10.37
C GLU A 502 -1.55 -6.67 -10.01
N VAL A 503 -2.70 -6.00 -10.19
CA VAL A 503 -2.87 -4.59 -9.84
C VAL A 503 -3.59 -4.43 -8.50
N PHE A 504 -3.07 -3.58 -7.63
CA PHE A 504 -3.73 -3.35 -6.35
C PHE A 504 -3.51 -1.95 -5.79
N HIS A 505 -4.43 -1.58 -4.90
CA HIS A 505 -4.47 -0.25 -4.29
C HIS A 505 -4.34 -0.35 -2.78
N ILE A 506 -3.47 0.49 -2.21
CA ILE A 506 -3.36 0.66 -0.75
C ILE A 506 -3.51 2.15 -0.44
N GLY A 507 -4.71 2.54 -0.02
CA GLY A 507 -5.10 3.94 0.03
C GLY A 507 -5.09 4.54 -1.38
N ASP A 508 -4.45 5.71 -1.54
CA ASP A 508 -4.34 6.40 -2.83
C ASP A 508 -3.15 5.92 -3.69
N ARG A 509 -2.39 4.92 -3.21
CA ARG A 509 -1.20 4.39 -3.91
C ARG A 509 -1.60 3.24 -4.82
N VAL A 510 -1.03 3.23 -6.02
CA VAL A 510 -1.28 2.21 -7.04
C VAL A 510 -0.02 1.37 -7.24
N PHE A 511 -0.17 0.06 -7.15
CA PHE A 511 0.90 -0.90 -7.32
C PHE A 511 0.59 -1.89 -8.41
N LEU A 512 1.65 -2.47 -8.96
CA LEU A 512 1.60 -3.51 -9.97
C LEU A 512 2.66 -4.57 -9.62
N ALA A 513 2.25 -5.80 -9.33
CA ALA A 513 3.15 -6.92 -9.05
C ALA A 513 3.31 -7.81 -10.28
N VAL A 514 4.53 -8.24 -10.59
CA VAL A 514 4.78 -9.27 -11.61
C VAL A 514 5.20 -10.57 -10.95
N ALA A 515 4.58 -11.68 -11.38
CA ALA A 515 5.03 -13.03 -11.06
C ALA A 515 6.14 -13.44 -12.04
N ASN A 516 7.39 -13.44 -11.60
CA ASN A 516 8.51 -13.93 -12.40
C ASN A 516 8.70 -15.43 -12.18
N SER A 517 8.47 -16.24 -13.22
CA SER A 517 8.45 -17.69 -13.07
C SER A 517 9.81 -18.38 -13.29
N HIS A 518 10.66 -17.84 -14.18
CA HIS A 518 12.01 -18.38 -14.43
C HIS A 518 12.84 -17.47 -15.35
N SER A 519 14.17 -17.51 -15.19
CA SER A 519 15.14 -16.72 -15.99
C SER A 519 16.03 -17.60 -16.87
N TYR A 520 15.48 -18.12 -17.96
CA TYR A 520 16.21 -18.91 -18.96
C TYR A 520 16.74 -18.03 -20.11
N ASP A 521 17.99 -18.28 -20.51
CA ASP A 521 18.63 -17.66 -21.67
C ASP A 521 19.54 -18.69 -22.37
N SER A 522 19.29 -18.97 -23.65
CA SER A 522 20.05 -19.94 -24.45
C SER A 522 21.55 -19.62 -24.60
N GLY A 523 21.95 -18.36 -24.37
CA GLY A 523 23.32 -17.89 -24.57
C GLY A 523 24.23 -17.92 -23.33
N MET A 524 23.70 -18.27 -22.15
CA MET A 524 24.44 -18.20 -20.89
C MET A 524 24.66 -19.58 -20.26
N PRO A 525 25.79 -19.81 -19.57
CA PRO A 525 25.96 -21.03 -18.77
C PRO A 525 24.84 -21.12 -17.73
N ALA A 526 24.21 -22.29 -17.65
CA ALA A 526 23.04 -22.50 -16.82
C ALA A 526 23.35 -22.15 -15.34
N PRO A 527 22.66 -21.18 -14.72
CA PRO A 527 22.70 -21.00 -13.27
C PRO A 527 22.28 -22.30 -12.56
N SER A 528 22.69 -22.45 -11.29
CA SER A 528 22.36 -23.61 -10.47
C SER A 528 20.85 -23.79 -10.24
N ASN A 529 20.06 -22.72 -10.34
CA ASN A 529 18.61 -22.76 -10.27
C ASN A 529 17.96 -21.61 -11.07
N PHE A 530 17.15 -21.96 -12.07
CA PHE A 530 16.45 -21.00 -12.93
C PHE A 530 15.12 -20.48 -12.33
N TYR A 531 14.59 -21.16 -11.32
CA TYR A 531 13.23 -20.99 -10.81
C TYR A 531 13.19 -20.21 -9.49
N ALA A 532 14.30 -20.14 -8.75
CA ALA A 532 14.46 -19.25 -7.61
C ALA A 532 14.82 -17.84 -8.10
N ILE A 533 13.82 -16.97 -8.20
CA ILE A 533 13.95 -15.63 -8.78
C ILE A 533 13.08 -14.62 -8.04
N ASN A 534 13.50 -13.36 -8.07
CA ASN A 534 12.71 -12.27 -7.53
C ASN A 534 11.51 -11.97 -8.44
N SER A 535 10.31 -12.04 -7.86
CA SER A 535 9.14 -11.33 -8.35
C SER A 535 9.21 -9.88 -7.87
N SER A 536 8.65 -8.96 -8.64
CA SER A 536 8.86 -7.52 -8.42
C SER A 536 7.53 -6.80 -8.27
N ILE A 537 7.45 -5.90 -7.29
CA ILE A 537 6.34 -4.97 -7.10
C ILE A 537 6.80 -3.60 -7.56
N TYR A 538 5.98 -2.93 -8.36
CA TYR A 538 6.18 -1.59 -8.85
C TYR A 538 5.13 -0.65 -8.26
N GLU A 539 5.50 0.59 -8.00
CA GLU A 539 4.59 1.65 -7.56
C GLU A 539 4.50 2.72 -8.65
N LEU A 540 3.28 3.20 -8.92
CA LEU A 540 3.08 4.32 -9.80
C LEU A 540 3.66 5.60 -9.20
N ASN A 541 4.69 6.15 -9.82
CA ASN A 541 5.14 7.50 -9.52
C ASN A 541 4.39 8.49 -10.41
N ILE A 542 3.39 9.18 -9.85
CA ILE A 542 2.54 10.12 -10.58
C ILE A 542 3.36 11.27 -11.19
N THR A 543 4.36 11.78 -10.47
CA THR A 543 5.22 12.87 -10.96
C THR A 543 6.10 12.44 -12.12
N ALA A 544 6.64 11.22 -12.05
CA ALA A 544 7.46 10.65 -13.13
C ALA A 544 6.62 10.00 -14.24
N GLN A 545 5.30 9.89 -14.06
CA GLN A 545 4.37 9.25 -15.00
C GLN A 545 4.83 7.85 -15.43
N MET A 546 5.28 7.04 -14.48
CA MET A 546 5.75 5.68 -14.74
C MET A 546 5.68 4.81 -13.50
N PHE A 547 5.61 3.49 -13.71
CA PHE A 547 5.78 2.51 -12.66
C PHE A 547 7.27 2.35 -12.33
N VAL A 548 7.62 2.56 -11.07
CA VAL A 548 8.99 2.43 -10.57
C VAL A 548 9.05 1.23 -9.64
N LYS A 549 10.10 0.43 -9.74
CA LYS A 549 10.27 -0.74 -8.86
C LYS A 549 10.23 -0.28 -7.40
N PHE A 550 9.31 -0.86 -6.63
CA PHE A 550 9.11 -0.60 -5.22
C PHE A 550 9.80 -1.64 -4.35
N GLN A 551 9.65 -2.93 -4.69
CA GLN A 551 10.18 -4.03 -3.89
C GLN A 551 10.45 -5.26 -4.76
N ASP A 552 11.48 -6.03 -4.42
CA ASP A 552 11.69 -7.39 -4.94
C ASP A 552 11.43 -8.41 -3.82
N LEU A 553 10.71 -9.48 -4.16
CA LEU A 553 10.40 -10.59 -3.28
C LEU A 553 10.93 -11.88 -3.89
N LEU A 554 11.78 -12.61 -3.17
CA LEU A 554 12.26 -13.90 -3.64
C LEU A 554 11.10 -14.90 -3.70
N THR A 555 10.90 -15.48 -4.88
CA THR A 555 9.84 -16.44 -5.20
C THR A 555 10.40 -17.66 -5.92
N TYR A 556 9.59 -18.71 -6.02
CA TYR A 556 9.98 -19.99 -6.61
C TYR A 556 8.97 -20.38 -7.68
N SER A 557 9.31 -20.07 -8.93
CA SER A 557 8.40 -20.16 -10.07
C SER A 557 7.01 -19.60 -9.73
N ALA A 558 6.98 -18.30 -9.42
CA ALA A 558 5.72 -17.59 -9.18
C ALA A 558 4.89 -17.61 -10.47
N LEU A 559 3.67 -18.13 -10.37
CA LEU A 559 2.74 -18.19 -11.49
C LEU A 559 1.58 -17.21 -11.38
N ASP A 560 1.33 -16.66 -10.19
CA ASP A 560 0.18 -15.82 -9.89
C ASP A 560 0.41 -15.03 -8.58
N TRP A 561 -0.13 -13.81 -8.53
CA TRP A 561 -0.27 -12.95 -7.38
C TRP A 561 -1.73 -12.57 -7.17
N GLU A 562 -2.23 -12.75 -5.95
CA GLU A 562 -3.61 -12.34 -5.62
C GLU A 562 -3.60 -11.34 -4.45
N PHE A 563 -4.24 -10.18 -4.63
CA PHE A 563 -4.40 -9.18 -3.59
C PHE A 563 -5.69 -9.36 -2.79
N PHE A 564 -5.60 -9.27 -1.46
CA PHE A 564 -6.79 -9.25 -0.61
C PHE A 564 -6.61 -8.39 0.64
N SER A 565 -7.74 -8.06 1.26
CA SER A 565 -7.77 -7.28 2.51
C SER A 565 -8.53 -8.01 3.62
N VAL A 566 -8.09 -7.80 4.85
CA VAL A 566 -8.75 -8.28 6.05
C VAL A 566 -8.82 -7.12 7.04
N GLY A 567 -10.02 -6.58 7.24
CA GLY A 567 -10.18 -5.32 7.96
C GLY A 567 -9.45 -4.19 7.22
N ASP A 568 -8.53 -3.51 7.91
CA ASP A 568 -7.72 -2.44 7.34
C ASP A 568 -6.31 -2.92 6.92
N ASP A 569 -6.02 -4.22 7.10
CA ASP A 569 -4.76 -4.82 6.67
C ASP A 569 -4.84 -5.29 5.21
N SER A 570 -3.76 -5.05 4.46
CA SER A 570 -3.62 -5.46 3.06
C SER A 570 -2.61 -6.58 2.91
N PHE A 571 -2.89 -7.54 2.04
CA PHE A 571 -2.09 -8.74 1.84
C PHE A 571 -1.93 -9.06 0.35
N LEU A 572 -0.85 -9.74 0.02
CA LEU A 572 -0.62 -10.41 -1.26
C LEU A 572 -0.33 -11.88 -1.00
N VAL A 573 -0.86 -12.78 -1.81
CA VAL A 573 -0.46 -14.19 -1.79
C VAL A 573 0.18 -14.56 -3.13
N VAL A 574 1.27 -15.33 -3.09
CA VAL A 574 1.95 -15.82 -4.30
C VAL A 574 1.74 -17.31 -4.53
N ALA A 575 1.46 -17.69 -5.78
CA ALA A 575 1.49 -19.08 -6.24
C ALA A 575 2.92 -19.52 -6.58
N ASN A 576 3.71 -19.91 -5.58
CA ASN A 576 4.99 -20.59 -5.83
C ASN A 576 4.72 -22.02 -6.31
N SER A 577 5.10 -22.34 -7.55
CA SER A 577 4.76 -23.62 -8.18
C SER A 577 5.88 -24.66 -8.10
N PHE A 578 7.13 -24.23 -8.27
CA PHE A 578 8.27 -25.12 -8.46
C PHE A 578 9.57 -24.46 -8.02
N ASP A 579 10.38 -25.15 -7.21
CA ASP A 579 11.63 -24.62 -6.67
C ASP A 579 12.88 -25.03 -7.46
N GLY A 580 12.72 -25.76 -8.57
CA GLY A 580 13.83 -26.37 -9.32
C GLY A 580 13.99 -27.87 -9.06
N PHE A 581 13.40 -28.41 -8.00
CA PHE A 581 13.50 -29.81 -7.60
C PHE A 581 12.13 -30.47 -7.40
N THR A 582 11.18 -29.79 -6.76
CA THR A 582 9.86 -30.32 -6.40
C THR A 582 8.74 -29.30 -6.65
N PHE A 583 7.52 -29.81 -6.87
CA PHE A 583 6.30 -29.00 -6.92
C PHE A 583 5.65 -28.82 -5.55
N SER A 584 6.14 -29.48 -4.50
CA SER A 584 5.67 -29.26 -3.12
C SER A 584 6.36 -28.05 -2.52
N VAL A 585 5.93 -26.85 -2.90
CA VAL A 585 6.53 -25.57 -2.52
C VAL A 585 5.50 -24.75 -1.77
N ASN A 586 5.93 -24.05 -0.71
CA ASN A 586 5.00 -23.19 0.02
C ASN A 586 4.64 -21.94 -0.81
N SER A 587 3.34 -21.71 -0.99
CA SER A 587 2.83 -20.36 -1.25
C SER A 587 3.03 -19.47 -0.03
N ILE A 588 3.18 -18.17 -0.24
CA ILE A 588 3.49 -17.22 0.83
C ILE A 588 2.46 -16.10 0.81
N ILE A 589 1.86 -15.82 1.97
CA ILE A 589 1.07 -14.61 2.19
C ILE A 589 2.02 -13.55 2.74
N TYR A 590 2.10 -12.42 2.07
CA TYR A 590 2.80 -11.23 2.53
C TYR A 590 1.81 -10.21 3.07
N ARG A 591 2.14 -9.62 4.21
CA ARG A 591 1.39 -8.53 4.82
C ARG A 591 2.06 -7.19 4.52
N TRP A 592 1.25 -6.20 4.16
CA TRP A 592 1.70 -4.82 4.01
C TRP A 592 2.06 -4.19 5.36
N GLN A 593 3.27 -3.63 5.47
CA GLN A 593 3.81 -2.97 6.67
C GLN A 593 4.19 -1.49 6.41
N GLY A 594 3.65 -0.88 5.35
CA GLY A 594 3.92 0.53 5.04
C GLY A 594 5.30 0.73 4.43
N TYR A 595 6.25 1.26 5.21
CA TYR A 595 7.60 1.57 4.70
C TYR A 595 8.43 0.31 4.45
N GLU A 596 8.23 -0.74 5.25
CA GLU A 596 8.91 -2.03 5.06
C GLU A 596 8.38 -2.81 3.83
N GLY A 597 7.34 -2.29 3.17
CA GLY A 597 6.69 -2.96 2.06
C GLY A 597 5.92 -4.20 2.51
N PHE A 598 5.94 -5.22 1.67
CA PHE A 598 5.34 -6.52 1.93
C PHE A 598 6.32 -7.44 2.65
N VAL A 599 5.89 -8.01 3.78
CA VAL A 599 6.68 -8.93 4.59
C VAL A 599 5.93 -10.25 4.75
N ALA A 600 6.63 -11.38 4.60
CA ALA A 600 6.02 -12.70 4.73
C ALA A 600 5.34 -12.85 6.11
N ALA A 601 4.07 -13.25 6.09
CA ALA A 601 3.24 -13.42 7.29
C ALA A 601 2.85 -14.88 7.50
N HIS A 602 2.52 -15.60 6.42
CA HIS A 602 2.12 -17.01 6.48
C HIS A 602 2.76 -17.80 5.34
N HIS A 603 3.09 -19.06 5.62
CA HIS A 603 3.54 -20.04 4.63
C HIS A 603 2.47 -21.12 4.50
N LEU A 604 1.95 -21.29 3.28
CA LEU A 604 0.88 -22.23 2.96
C LEU A 604 1.48 -23.40 2.20
N PRO A 605 1.41 -24.64 2.73
CA PRO A 605 1.88 -25.81 2.01
C PRO A 605 0.97 -26.09 0.82
N THR A 606 1.48 -25.84 -0.38
CA THR A 606 0.78 -26.08 -1.64
C THR A 606 1.58 -27.03 -2.53
N VAL A 607 0.90 -27.61 -3.53
CA VAL A 607 1.52 -28.56 -4.47
C VAL A 607 1.21 -28.09 -5.88
N GLY A 608 2.23 -27.65 -6.61
CA GLY A 608 2.12 -27.15 -7.97
C GLY A 608 1.10 -26.03 -8.07
N CYS A 609 1.08 -25.13 -7.08
CA CYS A 609 0.15 -24.01 -7.02
C CYS A 609 0.27 -23.20 -8.30
N ARG A 610 -0.86 -22.85 -8.89
CA ARG A 610 -0.85 -22.12 -10.16
C ARG A 610 -1.66 -20.83 -10.13
N ASP A 611 -2.66 -20.76 -9.28
CA ASP A 611 -3.60 -19.66 -9.24
C ASP A 611 -4.25 -19.55 -7.87
N TRP A 612 -4.55 -18.33 -7.43
CA TRP A 612 -5.21 -17.95 -6.20
C TRP A 612 -6.40 -17.02 -6.48
N GLU A 613 -7.47 -17.23 -5.72
CA GLU A 613 -8.67 -16.40 -5.81
C GLU A 613 -9.14 -16.03 -4.41
N ALA A 614 -9.27 -14.73 -4.13
CA ALA A 614 -9.85 -14.25 -2.89
C ALA A 614 -11.34 -14.00 -3.03
N PHE A 615 -12.14 -14.54 -2.10
CA PHE A 615 -13.58 -14.34 -2.13
C PHE A 615 -14.22 -14.21 -0.75
N HIS A 616 -15.40 -13.60 -0.75
CA HIS A 616 -16.13 -13.25 0.45
C HIS A 616 -17.54 -13.82 0.43
N THR A 617 -17.99 -14.28 1.60
CA THR A 617 -19.36 -14.74 1.84
C THR A 617 -19.89 -14.09 3.12
N PRO A 618 -21.20 -14.16 3.40
CA PRO A 618 -21.73 -13.71 4.69
C PRO A 618 -21.07 -14.41 5.90
N GLU A 619 -20.55 -15.63 5.72
CA GLU A 619 -19.94 -16.44 6.77
C GLU A 619 -18.43 -16.19 6.98
N GLY A 620 -17.80 -15.38 6.13
CA GLY A 620 -16.39 -15.00 6.23
C GLY A 620 -15.68 -14.77 4.90
N SER A 621 -14.37 -14.54 5.00
CA SER A 621 -13.44 -14.40 3.87
C SER A 621 -12.65 -15.68 3.66
N TYR A 622 -12.34 -15.98 2.40
CA TYR A 622 -11.72 -17.22 1.98
C TYR A 622 -10.69 -16.97 0.87
N LEU A 623 -9.74 -17.89 0.75
CA LEU A 623 -8.86 -18.03 -0.41
C LEU A 623 -9.13 -19.38 -1.07
N LEU A 624 -9.01 -19.47 -2.38
CA LEU A 624 -9.09 -20.72 -3.13
C LEU A 624 -7.85 -20.83 -4.01
N TYR A 625 -7.15 -21.96 -3.97
CA TYR A 625 -6.01 -22.19 -4.87
C TYR A 625 -6.20 -23.40 -5.79
N SER A 626 -5.55 -23.33 -6.95
CA SER A 626 -5.49 -24.42 -7.92
C SER A 626 -4.19 -25.21 -7.82
N SER A 627 -4.25 -26.50 -8.19
CA SER A 627 -3.06 -27.31 -8.40
C SER A 627 -2.96 -27.77 -9.86
N ALA A 628 -1.81 -27.50 -10.47
CA ALA A 628 -1.44 -28.02 -11.77
C ALA A 628 -0.85 -29.45 -11.73
N LYS A 629 -0.81 -30.08 -10.55
CA LYS A 629 -0.16 -31.39 -10.32
C LYS A 629 -1.05 -32.44 -9.69
N GLU A 630 -2.17 -32.03 -9.10
CA GLU A 630 -3.18 -32.93 -8.57
C GLU A 630 -4.59 -32.48 -8.97
N PRO A 631 -5.55 -33.41 -9.11
CA PRO A 631 -6.97 -33.09 -9.35
C PRO A 631 -7.67 -32.62 -8.06
N LEU A 632 -7.01 -31.70 -7.36
CA LEU A 632 -7.44 -31.18 -6.07
C LEU A 632 -7.12 -29.69 -5.99
N SER A 633 -8.16 -28.91 -5.68
CA SER A 633 -8.06 -27.52 -5.25
C SER A 633 -8.47 -27.44 -3.78
N LYS A 634 -8.08 -26.39 -3.06
CA LYS A 634 -8.54 -26.20 -1.69
C LYS A 634 -9.04 -24.79 -1.44
N VAL A 635 -10.12 -24.72 -0.67
CA VAL A 635 -10.62 -23.50 -0.05
C VAL A 635 -10.01 -23.39 1.34
N LEU A 636 -9.46 -22.23 1.63
CA LEU A 636 -8.92 -21.85 2.92
C LEU A 636 -9.79 -20.74 3.52
N LYS A 637 -10.05 -20.79 4.83
CA LYS A 637 -10.80 -19.75 5.54
C LYS A 637 -9.83 -18.82 6.26
N LEU A 638 -10.03 -17.52 6.08
CA LEU A 638 -9.29 -16.48 6.77
C LEU A 638 -9.92 -16.25 8.14
N LYS A 639 -9.22 -16.64 9.22
CA LYS A 639 -9.70 -16.43 10.59
C LYS A 639 -9.29 -15.07 11.11
N THR A 640 -10.27 -14.36 11.63
CA THR A 640 -10.08 -13.01 12.15
C THR A 640 -10.40 -12.93 13.63
N THR A 641 -9.63 -12.11 14.35
CA THR A 641 -9.82 -11.81 15.78
C THR A 641 -10.29 -10.38 15.98
#